data_AF-A0A8J9Z692-F1
#
_entry.id   AF-A0A8J9Z692-F1
#
_cell.length_a   1.000
_cell.length_b   1.000
_cell.length_c   1.000
_cell.angle_alpha   90.00
_cell.angle_beta   90.00
_cell.angle_gamma   90.00
#
_symmetry.space_group_name_H-M   'P 1'
#
loop_
_entity.id
_entity.type
_entity.pdbx_description
1 polymer ?
#
loop_
_entity_poly.entity_id
_entity_poly.type
_entity_poly.pdbx_seq_one_letter_code
_entity_poly.pdbx_strand_id
1 'polypeptide(L)'
;MAAGQTEELSWSHSDHDMGPKDMLLHCARNGKIELVEDLLKSRHEGKLHLDVNCKGDTKSNKGWSPLHLASYFGHLPVVRSLLMHGADVDIVNDLGDTPLHKAALTGRTDMVTLLLQYNADVKLINGEGLTPKQMTHVAEAKRLIEAAENSQQLQVEAQLLSAAREGHLDKLADLLTEQRSLNINCTDISGNTPLHCAAYRNKKEAAVMLLQHGADPTLRNNADQTALDLVRTAQMRQLLDVKPIKDIQKHVQRFEGLLLRRSRFLGWRSFWVVLERGVLSYFKKRADAASGVKRTGFKYLNEAVVMEMGADENEFRVKFFDSTVHHYSVPPETSTQICRQRWVNALHDHIAFSNHYTQQPQVSDDDDELDIQPLGNMQNALQTAHAHQRILEKQISDMTAAMESTSMQGSSGLVTQKLNQVTTTSRDMYAAMTHCLSLLTQQEEVRKVRLQQEIEKSRVLQDALHALATEHHQLESSLSTAASCPHQLPASFCDASDDEFYDAFSASGGSPRSFISLEEDNSSTSSSPQHETLKHACKQEQQLGGAAQIVEMSASASKTYRHCLPAPAFDKDDFSVWTILKQCIGKELSKITMPVVFNEPLSFLQRLCEYMDYSYLLDKASASGDSLVRLQYVTAFAVSACSSNEHRLSKPFNPLLGETYELDRPDLRFRIVSEQVSHHPPISAFYAEGKQWLFHGSVHPKLKFWGKSVEIQPKGMITVELPSHGEVYTWQNVNSCVHNIIVGKLWIEQYGEMEVKNHTTAEKVVLNFRPSGWFGKELHKIDGYVYDKEKNKRRALYGRWTENMYSVDVELFEDMKRKEKEKKKGRTETSPSSTKLFRRNGASSNQSQDGVDGAMGEGEVSLFPVSPSEEPDHDQQSPDEEHMKKMLCHPDSNQLWQVVPRPEHSEQYFHFTNFAMTLNELLEGMDERLPSTDCRFRPDIRLLEAGDLDKAAQEKNRLEEKQRAARKLRIKQKQQWTPRWFHQGTHPWTGETGWIYSGGYWERDYRSKDLPDIF
;
A
#
# COMPACT_ATOMS: atom_id res chain seq x y z
N MET A 1 -47.39 -57.88 50.37
CA MET A 1 -47.53 -56.97 51.53
C MET A 1 -46.34 -56.02 51.53
N ALA A 2 -46.58 -54.80 52.00
CA ALA A 2 -45.67 -53.68 52.17
C ALA A 2 -45.34 -52.86 50.91
N ALA A 3 -46.19 -51.85 50.70
CA ALA A 3 -45.84 -50.58 50.12
C ALA A 3 -44.75 -49.87 50.96
N GLY A 4 -43.91 -49.06 50.32
CA GLY A 4 -42.87 -48.27 50.99
C GLY A 4 -42.48 -47.05 50.18
N GLN A 5 -43.23 -45.97 50.40
CA GLN A 5 -42.83 -44.55 50.38
C GLN A 5 -42.07 -44.01 49.16
N THR A 6 -42.82 -43.42 48.23
CA THR A 6 -42.34 -42.29 47.42
C THR A 6 -42.25 -41.06 48.32
N GLU A 7 -41.04 -40.57 48.59
CA GLU A 7 -40.84 -39.20 49.05
C GLU A 7 -41.22 -38.25 47.90
N GLU A 8 -42.36 -37.58 48.06
CA GLU A 8 -42.76 -36.46 47.21
C GLU A 8 -41.79 -35.31 47.44
N LEU A 9 -40.83 -35.14 46.52
CA LEU A 9 -40.09 -33.88 46.35
C LEU A 9 -41.12 -32.77 46.10
N SER A 10 -41.20 -31.78 47.00
CA SER A 10 -42.15 -30.69 46.90
C SER A 10 -41.76 -29.73 45.76
N TRP A 11 -42.35 -29.91 44.59
CA TRP A 11 -42.21 -28.99 43.47
C TRP A 11 -43.10 -27.76 43.70
N SER A 12 -42.54 -26.57 43.48
CA SER A 12 -43.35 -25.34 43.44
C SER A 12 -44.41 -25.47 42.35
N HIS A 13 -45.62 -24.94 42.56
CA HIS A 13 -46.81 -25.16 41.73
C HIS A 13 -46.68 -24.80 40.22
N SER A 14 -45.54 -24.28 39.77
CA SER A 14 -45.22 -24.02 38.35
C SER A 14 -44.32 -25.07 37.69
N ASP A 15 -43.76 -26.03 38.42
CA ASP A 15 -42.74 -26.99 37.92
C ASP A 15 -43.32 -28.38 37.55
N HIS A 16 -44.62 -28.63 37.80
CA HIS A 16 -45.23 -29.97 37.70
C HIS A 16 -45.60 -30.46 36.29
N ASP A 17 -45.42 -29.66 35.23
CA ASP A 17 -45.89 -30.00 33.87
C ASP A 17 -44.76 -30.00 32.81
N MET A 18 -43.49 -30.03 33.24
CA MET A 18 -42.33 -29.99 32.35
C MET A 18 -41.63 -31.35 32.26
N GLY A 19 -41.30 -31.79 31.04
CA GLY A 19 -40.54 -33.03 30.83
C GLY A 19 -39.10 -32.94 31.39
N PRO A 20 -38.41 -34.07 31.65
CA PRO A 20 -37.08 -34.09 32.27
C PRO A 20 -36.02 -33.25 31.53
N LYS A 21 -36.09 -33.23 30.20
CA LYS A 21 -35.28 -32.38 29.32
C LYS A 21 -35.53 -30.89 29.58
N ASP A 22 -36.79 -30.48 29.56
CA ASP A 22 -37.18 -29.08 29.74
C ASP A 22 -36.89 -28.60 31.15
N MET A 23 -37.05 -29.48 32.14
CA MET A 23 -36.67 -29.23 33.52
C MET A 23 -35.17 -29.02 33.68
N LEU A 24 -34.31 -29.83 33.03
CA LEU A 24 -32.86 -29.62 33.03
C LEU A 24 -32.48 -28.26 32.40
N LEU A 25 -33.06 -27.92 31.25
CA LEU A 25 -32.84 -26.63 30.59
C LEU A 25 -33.31 -25.45 31.45
N HIS A 26 -34.48 -25.57 32.08
CA HIS A 26 -35.03 -24.57 32.98
C HIS A 26 -34.16 -24.38 34.22
N CYS A 27 -33.76 -25.48 34.87
CA CYS A 27 -32.91 -25.43 36.06
C CYS A 27 -31.51 -24.88 35.73
N ALA A 28 -30.94 -25.24 34.58
CA ALA A 28 -29.65 -24.73 34.14
C ALA A 28 -29.67 -23.23 33.83
N ARG A 29 -30.78 -22.73 33.24
CA ARG A 29 -31.00 -21.29 33.01
C ARG A 29 -31.13 -20.49 34.31
N ASN A 30 -31.80 -21.05 35.30
CA ASN A 30 -32.14 -20.37 36.55
C ASN A 30 -31.16 -20.65 37.71
N GLY A 31 -30.14 -21.49 37.49
CA GLY A 31 -29.12 -21.77 38.50
C GLY A 31 -29.58 -22.69 39.64
N LYS A 32 -30.66 -23.48 39.45
CA LYS A 32 -31.21 -24.38 40.47
C LYS A 32 -30.32 -25.64 40.62
N ILE A 33 -29.18 -25.52 41.31
CA ILE A 33 -28.15 -26.58 41.41
C ILE A 33 -28.66 -27.89 42.01
N GLU A 34 -29.42 -27.85 43.11
CA GLU A 34 -29.93 -29.05 43.80
C GLU A 34 -30.75 -29.94 42.85
N LEU A 35 -31.65 -29.32 42.08
CA LEU A 35 -32.47 -30.01 41.09
C LEU A 35 -31.66 -30.54 39.91
N VAL A 36 -30.62 -29.82 39.47
CA VAL A 36 -29.71 -30.30 38.42
C VAL A 36 -28.95 -31.53 38.91
N GLU A 37 -28.43 -31.52 40.13
CA GLU A 37 -27.74 -32.67 40.72
C GLU A 37 -28.67 -33.88 40.89
N ASP A 38 -29.90 -33.68 41.35
CA ASP A 38 -30.87 -34.76 41.51
C ASP A 38 -31.25 -35.41 40.16
N LEU A 39 -31.38 -34.61 39.11
CA LEU A 39 -31.61 -35.10 37.75
C LEU A 39 -30.42 -35.87 37.20
N LEU A 40 -29.20 -35.38 37.42
CA LEU A 40 -27.96 -36.03 36.99
C LEU A 40 -27.69 -37.32 37.78
N LYS A 41 -27.97 -37.36 39.10
CA LYS A 41 -27.90 -38.57 39.93
C LYS A 41 -28.92 -39.61 39.48
N SER A 42 -30.18 -39.21 39.28
CA SER A 42 -31.23 -40.10 38.79
C SER A 42 -30.92 -40.68 37.41
N ARG A 43 -30.23 -39.91 36.56
CA ARG A 43 -29.66 -40.39 35.29
C ARG A 43 -28.56 -41.43 35.52
N HIS A 44 -27.61 -41.16 36.41
CA HIS A 44 -26.50 -42.08 36.69
C HIS A 44 -26.97 -43.40 37.31
N GLU A 45 -28.01 -43.36 38.14
CA GLU A 45 -28.66 -44.54 38.74
C GLU A 45 -29.55 -45.32 37.76
N GLY A 46 -29.67 -44.87 36.51
CA GLY A 46 -30.49 -45.53 35.47
C GLY A 46 -32.00 -45.37 35.67
N LYS A 47 -32.44 -44.55 36.63
CA LYS A 47 -33.87 -44.27 36.90
C LYS A 47 -34.49 -43.33 35.86
N LEU A 48 -33.66 -42.55 35.15
CA LEU A 48 -34.09 -41.53 34.21
C LEU A 48 -33.21 -41.51 32.96
N HIS A 49 -33.81 -41.60 31.77
CA HIS A 49 -33.08 -41.40 30.52
C HIS A 49 -33.03 -39.90 30.17
N LEU A 50 -31.89 -39.26 30.42
CA LEU A 50 -31.67 -37.83 30.20
C LEU A 50 -30.41 -37.60 29.37
N ASP A 51 -30.53 -36.82 28.30
CA ASP A 51 -29.39 -36.32 27.54
C ASP A 51 -28.90 -35.01 28.17
N VAL A 52 -27.68 -35.01 28.71
CA VAL A 52 -27.05 -33.84 29.33
C VAL A 52 -26.73 -32.76 28.29
N ASN A 53 -26.56 -33.18 27.03
CA ASN A 53 -26.28 -32.33 25.88
C ASN A 53 -27.54 -31.95 25.10
N CYS A 54 -28.73 -32.16 25.70
CA CYS A 54 -30.00 -31.87 25.05
C CYS A 54 -30.09 -30.40 24.61
N LYS A 55 -30.79 -30.14 23.50
CA LYS A 55 -31.02 -28.79 22.98
C LYS A 55 -32.47 -28.36 23.18
N GLY A 56 -32.66 -27.11 23.61
CA GLY A 56 -34.00 -26.51 23.69
C GLY A 56 -34.68 -26.44 22.33
N ASP A 57 -35.98 -26.64 22.31
CA ASP A 57 -36.86 -26.54 21.12
C ASP A 57 -37.81 -25.33 21.21
N THR A 58 -37.99 -24.76 22.39
CA THR A 58 -38.85 -23.59 22.61
C THR A 58 -38.21 -22.30 22.09
N LYS A 59 -39.02 -21.30 21.75
CA LYS A 59 -38.53 -20.00 21.23
C LYS A 59 -37.50 -19.32 22.15
N SER A 60 -37.49 -19.60 23.46
CA SER A 60 -36.65 -18.92 24.44
C SER A 60 -35.27 -19.55 24.66
N ASN A 61 -35.06 -20.79 24.20
CA ASN A 61 -33.81 -21.55 24.36
C ASN A 61 -33.49 -22.44 23.13
N LYS A 62 -34.08 -22.13 21.97
CA LYS A 62 -33.93 -22.94 20.75
C LYS A 62 -32.46 -23.14 20.41
N GLY A 63 -32.03 -24.40 20.31
CA GLY A 63 -30.67 -24.77 19.95
C GLY A 63 -29.65 -24.67 21.08
N TRP A 64 -30.02 -24.17 22.25
CA TRP A 64 -29.11 -24.03 23.40
C TRP A 64 -29.13 -25.27 24.28
N SER A 65 -27.94 -25.69 24.73
CA SER A 65 -27.79 -26.75 25.73
C SER A 65 -27.83 -26.21 27.16
N PRO A 66 -28.03 -27.08 28.18
CA PRO A 66 -27.91 -26.69 29.59
C PRO A 66 -26.60 -25.96 29.89
N LEU A 67 -25.50 -26.41 29.27
CA LEU A 67 -24.17 -25.81 29.46
C LEU A 67 -24.07 -24.39 28.87
N HIS A 68 -24.69 -24.12 27.71
CA HIS A 68 -24.79 -22.77 27.16
C HIS A 68 -25.58 -21.83 28.06
N LEU A 69 -26.74 -22.28 28.54
CA LEU A 69 -27.61 -21.50 29.41
C LEU A 69 -26.88 -21.16 30.72
N ALA A 70 -26.33 -22.17 31.40
CA ALA A 70 -25.60 -21.97 32.64
C ALA A 70 -24.35 -21.09 32.46
N SER A 71 -23.63 -21.21 31.33
CA SER A 71 -22.45 -20.37 31.04
C SER A 71 -22.81 -18.91 30.75
N TYR A 72 -23.89 -18.67 30.00
CA TYR A 72 -24.36 -17.31 29.66
C TYR A 72 -24.95 -16.57 30.88
N PHE A 73 -25.76 -17.24 31.69
CA PHE A 73 -26.30 -16.66 32.93
C PHE A 73 -25.27 -16.71 34.09
N GLY A 74 -24.16 -17.42 33.89
CA GLY A 74 -22.98 -17.55 34.74
C GLY A 74 -23.21 -18.25 36.07
N HIS A 75 -23.95 -19.37 36.02
CA HIS A 75 -24.19 -20.26 37.15
C HIS A 75 -23.03 -21.26 37.30
N LEU A 76 -21.92 -20.81 37.89
CA LEU A 76 -20.67 -21.58 38.03
C LEU A 76 -20.85 -22.98 38.65
N PRO A 77 -21.65 -23.18 39.73
CA PRO A 77 -21.85 -24.51 40.31
C PRO A 77 -22.57 -25.47 39.35
N VAL A 78 -23.53 -24.96 38.57
CA VAL A 78 -24.29 -25.76 37.60
C VAL A 78 -23.39 -26.20 36.45
N VAL A 79 -22.58 -25.31 35.89
CA VAL A 79 -21.61 -25.67 34.83
C VAL A 79 -20.64 -26.74 35.34
N ARG A 80 -20.10 -26.59 36.55
CA ARG A 80 -19.20 -27.59 37.14
C ARG A 80 -19.88 -28.96 37.26
N SER A 81 -21.12 -28.99 37.76
CA SER A 81 -21.88 -30.23 37.91
C SER A 81 -22.18 -30.89 36.55
N LEU A 82 -22.58 -30.09 35.54
CA LEU A 82 -22.82 -30.59 34.18
C LEU A 82 -21.55 -31.20 33.56
N LEU A 83 -20.41 -30.50 33.64
CA LEU A 83 -19.12 -31.00 33.11
C LEU A 83 -18.67 -32.28 33.81
N MET A 84 -18.78 -32.35 35.15
CA MET A 84 -18.46 -33.56 35.91
C MET A 84 -19.31 -34.77 35.52
N HIS A 85 -20.54 -34.56 35.04
CA HIS A 85 -21.45 -35.63 34.61
C HIS A 85 -21.45 -35.87 33.09
N GLY A 86 -20.39 -35.42 32.40
CA GLY A 86 -20.13 -35.73 31.00
C GLY A 86 -20.83 -34.82 30.00
N ALA A 87 -21.18 -33.59 30.38
CA ALA A 87 -21.54 -32.57 29.39
C ALA A 87 -20.36 -32.31 28.45
N ASP A 88 -20.65 -32.22 27.14
CA ASP A 88 -19.65 -31.88 26.15
C ASP A 88 -19.28 -30.40 26.28
N VAL A 89 -18.00 -30.11 26.58
CA VAL A 89 -17.49 -28.76 26.82
C VAL A 89 -17.51 -27.90 25.56
N ASP A 90 -17.41 -28.53 24.39
CA ASP A 90 -17.32 -27.88 23.07
C ASP A 90 -18.62 -28.02 22.27
N ILE A 91 -19.73 -28.35 22.95
CA ILE A 91 -21.05 -28.46 22.34
C ILE A 91 -21.41 -27.16 21.60
N VAL A 92 -21.84 -27.28 20.35
CA VAL A 92 -22.23 -26.11 19.53
C VAL A 92 -23.73 -25.88 19.54
N ASN A 93 -24.17 -24.64 19.78
CA ASN A 93 -25.58 -24.25 19.62
C ASN A 93 -25.95 -24.05 18.13
N ASP A 94 -27.20 -23.70 17.83
CA ASP A 94 -27.66 -23.47 16.44
C ASP A 94 -26.98 -22.26 15.75
N LEU A 95 -26.29 -21.40 16.50
CA LEU A 95 -25.47 -20.30 15.99
C LEU A 95 -23.99 -20.71 15.84
N GLY A 96 -23.64 -21.96 16.15
CA GLY A 96 -22.26 -22.46 16.16
C GLY A 96 -21.43 -22.02 17.36
N ASP A 97 -21.99 -21.29 18.33
CA ASP A 97 -21.26 -20.90 19.53
C ASP A 97 -21.02 -22.12 20.43
N THR A 98 -19.88 -22.16 21.10
CA THR A 98 -19.60 -23.07 22.23
C THR A 98 -19.93 -22.39 23.58
N PRO A 99 -20.02 -23.13 24.70
CA PRO A 99 -20.10 -22.54 26.04
C PRO A 99 -18.99 -21.51 26.31
N LEU A 100 -17.78 -21.74 25.80
CA LEU A 100 -16.66 -20.81 25.93
C LEU A 100 -16.91 -19.48 25.19
N HIS A 101 -17.54 -19.51 24.01
CA HIS A 101 -17.98 -18.29 23.32
C HIS A 101 -18.97 -17.49 24.17
N LYS A 102 -19.93 -18.14 24.86
CA LYS A 102 -20.90 -17.46 25.73
C LYS A 102 -20.26 -16.93 27.02
N ALA A 103 -19.33 -17.66 27.61
CA ALA A 103 -18.56 -17.20 28.76
C ALA A 103 -17.69 -15.98 28.40
N ALA A 104 -17.05 -16.01 27.23
CA ALA A 104 -16.23 -14.91 26.72
C ALA A 104 -17.07 -13.67 26.37
N LEU A 105 -18.21 -13.85 25.68
CA LEU A 105 -19.16 -12.79 25.34
C LEU A 105 -19.66 -12.04 26.59
N THR A 106 -19.96 -12.78 27.66
CA THR A 106 -20.43 -12.19 28.92
C THR A 106 -19.31 -11.65 29.80
N GLY A 107 -18.04 -11.86 29.43
CA GLY A 107 -16.88 -11.36 30.14
C GLY A 107 -16.61 -12.02 31.50
N ARG A 108 -17.19 -13.20 31.77
CA ARG A 108 -17.11 -13.86 33.07
C ARG A 108 -15.85 -14.71 33.19
N THR A 109 -14.79 -14.15 33.76
CA THR A 109 -13.45 -14.76 33.88
C THR A 109 -13.45 -16.10 34.62
N ASP A 110 -14.24 -16.24 35.68
CA ASP A 110 -14.32 -17.48 36.48
C ASP A 110 -14.91 -18.63 35.66
N MET A 111 -15.84 -18.31 34.76
CA MET A 111 -16.48 -19.28 33.88
C MET A 111 -15.54 -19.67 32.72
N VAL A 112 -14.86 -18.68 32.13
CA VAL A 112 -13.79 -18.93 31.15
C VAL A 112 -12.72 -19.84 31.75
N THR A 113 -12.28 -19.57 32.97
CA THR A 113 -11.28 -20.37 33.68
C THR A 113 -11.76 -21.80 33.90
N LEU A 114 -13.01 -21.99 34.36
CA LEU A 114 -13.58 -23.32 34.57
C LEU A 114 -13.67 -24.11 33.27
N LEU A 115 -14.13 -23.52 32.17
CA LEU A 115 -14.23 -24.20 30.89
C LEU A 115 -12.85 -24.59 30.34
N LEU A 116 -11.86 -23.70 30.46
CA LEU A 116 -10.47 -23.99 30.06
C LEU A 116 -9.84 -25.10 30.91
N GLN A 117 -10.16 -25.20 32.20
CA GLN A 117 -9.73 -26.31 33.07
C GLN A 117 -10.28 -27.68 32.62
N TYR A 118 -11.44 -27.68 31.96
CA TYR A 118 -12.04 -28.88 31.35
C TYR A 118 -11.70 -29.01 29.87
N ASN A 119 -10.56 -28.45 29.44
CA ASN A 119 -10.00 -28.59 28.10
C ASN A 119 -10.88 -28.06 26.96
N ALA A 120 -11.68 -27.01 27.20
CA ALA A 120 -12.43 -26.33 26.13
C ALA A 120 -11.50 -25.90 24.97
N ASP A 121 -11.92 -26.16 23.74
CA ASP A 121 -11.17 -25.77 22.55
C ASP A 121 -11.34 -24.26 22.28
N VAL A 122 -10.21 -23.56 22.30
CA VAL A 122 -10.15 -22.11 22.07
C VAL A 122 -10.13 -21.73 20.60
N LYS A 123 -9.93 -22.70 19.68
CA LYS A 123 -9.78 -22.50 18.24
C LYS A 123 -11.09 -22.67 17.46
N LEU A 124 -12.13 -23.22 18.09
CA LEU A 124 -13.43 -23.37 17.44
C LEU A 124 -13.99 -22.00 17.06
N ILE A 125 -14.47 -21.89 15.82
CA ILE A 125 -15.13 -20.68 15.31
C ILE A 125 -16.64 -20.88 15.34
N ASN A 126 -17.37 -19.86 15.77
CA ASN A 126 -18.83 -19.88 15.73
C ASN A 126 -19.37 -19.69 14.29
N GLY A 127 -20.69 -19.69 14.14
CA GLY A 127 -21.36 -19.50 12.85
C GLY A 127 -21.15 -18.11 12.22
N GLU A 128 -20.64 -17.15 12.99
CA GLU A 128 -20.21 -15.82 12.51
C GLU A 128 -18.73 -15.80 12.09
N GLY A 129 -18.00 -16.90 12.31
CA GLY A 129 -16.58 -17.04 12.00
C GLY A 129 -15.65 -16.42 13.05
N LEU A 130 -16.15 -16.19 14.27
CA LEU A 130 -15.39 -15.61 15.38
C LEU A 130 -14.94 -16.70 16.36
N THR A 131 -13.74 -16.56 16.93
CA THR A 131 -13.27 -17.41 18.05
C THR A 131 -13.73 -16.86 19.40
N PRO A 132 -13.69 -17.64 20.50
CA PRO A 132 -14.08 -17.15 21.83
C PRO A 132 -13.28 -15.91 22.25
N LYS A 133 -12.00 -15.82 21.87
CA LYS A 133 -11.13 -14.68 22.12
C LYS A 133 -11.65 -13.38 21.50
N GLN A 134 -12.25 -13.46 20.31
CA GLN A 134 -12.79 -12.31 19.58
C GLN A 134 -14.17 -11.88 20.11
N MET A 135 -14.87 -12.74 20.85
CA MET A 135 -16.17 -12.43 21.44
C MET A 135 -16.09 -11.58 22.71
N THR A 136 -14.92 -11.47 23.34
CA THR A 136 -14.78 -10.76 24.63
C THR A 136 -14.13 -9.38 24.48
N HIS A 137 -14.70 -8.39 25.17
CA HIS A 137 -14.10 -7.06 25.36
C HIS A 137 -13.38 -6.93 26.71
N VAL A 138 -13.41 -7.97 27.55
CA VAL A 138 -12.79 -7.97 28.88
C VAL A 138 -11.33 -8.42 28.76
N ALA A 139 -10.41 -7.53 29.12
CA ALA A 139 -8.97 -7.78 28.99
C ALA A 139 -8.51 -9.05 29.73
N GLU A 140 -9.05 -9.32 30.92
CA GLU A 140 -8.68 -10.49 31.71
C GLU A 140 -9.16 -11.80 31.08
N ALA A 141 -10.41 -11.86 30.59
CA ALA A 141 -10.92 -13.02 29.88
C ALA A 141 -10.13 -13.30 28.59
N LYS A 142 -9.74 -12.23 27.87
CA LYS A 142 -8.88 -12.33 26.68
C LYS A 142 -7.51 -12.93 27.02
N ARG A 143 -6.87 -12.45 28.09
CA ARG A 143 -5.57 -12.98 28.56
C ARG A 143 -5.63 -14.45 28.95
N LEU A 144 -6.70 -14.88 29.62
CA LEU A 144 -6.88 -16.29 30.01
C LEU A 144 -7.02 -17.21 28.78
N ILE A 145 -7.77 -16.79 27.77
CA ILE A 145 -7.94 -17.54 26.52
C ILE A 145 -6.63 -17.57 25.73
N GLU A 146 -5.91 -16.46 25.65
CA GLU A 146 -4.57 -16.39 25.03
C GLU A 146 -3.55 -17.30 25.72
N ALA A 147 -3.55 -17.33 27.05
CA ALA A 147 -2.67 -18.21 27.82
C ALA A 147 -2.98 -19.69 27.56
N ALA A 148 -4.27 -20.04 27.46
CA ALA A 148 -4.68 -21.41 27.13
C ALA A 148 -4.34 -21.80 25.68
N GLU A 149 -4.50 -20.88 24.72
CA GLU A 149 -4.10 -21.07 23.32
C GLU A 149 -2.61 -21.39 23.19
N ASN A 150 -1.76 -20.59 23.85
CA ASN A 150 -0.32 -20.80 23.87
C ASN A 150 0.06 -22.13 24.56
N SER A 151 -0.61 -22.46 25.67
CA SER A 151 -0.37 -23.72 26.40
C SER A 151 -0.74 -24.95 25.56
N GLN A 152 -1.89 -24.93 24.88
CA GLN A 152 -2.32 -26.00 23.98
C GLN A 152 -1.34 -26.15 22.80
N GLN A 153 -0.89 -25.04 22.21
CA GLN A 153 0.10 -25.07 21.14
C GLN A 153 1.42 -25.71 21.59
N LEU A 154 1.96 -25.30 22.74
CA LEU A 154 3.18 -25.89 23.31
C LEU A 154 3.02 -27.39 23.58
N GLN A 155 1.84 -27.82 24.02
CA GLN A 155 1.55 -29.24 24.25
C GLN A 155 1.57 -30.05 22.94
N VAL A 156 1.00 -29.52 21.85
CA VAL A 156 1.01 -30.16 20.53
C VAL A 156 2.44 -30.20 19.97
N GLU A 157 3.20 -29.12 20.09
CA GLU A 157 4.62 -29.06 19.66
C GLU A 157 5.50 -30.04 20.44
N ALA A 158 5.30 -30.17 21.76
CA ALA A 158 5.98 -31.17 22.58
C ALA A 158 5.62 -32.61 22.15
N GLN A 159 4.36 -32.85 21.77
CA GLN A 159 3.94 -34.13 21.22
C GLN A 159 4.60 -34.43 19.87
N LEU A 160 4.72 -33.44 18.97
CA LEU A 160 5.42 -33.57 17.69
C LEU A 160 6.89 -33.92 17.89
N LEU A 161 7.59 -33.20 18.77
CA LEU A 161 8.99 -33.47 19.14
C LEU A 161 9.15 -34.89 19.69
N SER A 162 8.25 -35.33 20.58
CA SER A 162 8.28 -36.69 21.13
C SER A 162 7.99 -37.77 20.07
N ALA A 163 7.02 -37.55 19.18
CA ALA A 163 6.65 -38.47 18.13
C ALA A 163 7.79 -38.64 17.11
N ALA A 164 8.46 -37.54 16.73
CA ALA A 164 9.61 -37.58 15.86
C ALA A 164 10.83 -38.27 16.50
N ARG A 165 11.07 -38.00 17.79
CA ARG A 165 12.15 -38.61 18.57
C ARG A 165 11.99 -40.13 18.69
N GLU A 166 10.77 -40.59 18.98
CA GLU A 166 10.48 -42.01 19.15
C GLU A 166 10.17 -42.73 17.82
N GLY A 167 9.85 -41.97 16.76
CA GLY A 167 9.49 -42.50 15.45
C GLY A 167 8.07 -43.06 15.37
N HIS A 168 7.13 -42.49 16.13
CA HIS A 168 5.72 -42.90 16.11
C HIS A 168 5.03 -42.33 14.86
N LEU A 169 5.06 -43.07 13.75
CA LEU A 169 4.59 -42.60 12.44
C LEU A 169 3.10 -42.27 12.42
N ASP A 170 2.25 -43.09 13.03
CA ASP A 170 0.79 -42.85 13.05
C ASP A 170 0.47 -41.54 13.76
N LYS A 171 1.03 -41.35 14.96
CA LYS A 171 0.88 -40.11 15.72
C LYS A 171 1.49 -38.90 15.00
N LEU A 172 2.60 -39.08 14.29
CA LEU A 172 3.22 -38.01 13.51
C LEU A 172 2.35 -37.64 12.30
N ALA A 173 1.77 -38.62 11.62
CA ALA A 173 0.84 -38.43 10.50
C ALA A 173 -0.44 -37.72 10.96
N ASP A 174 -1.01 -38.12 12.10
CA ASP A 174 -2.19 -37.47 12.69
C ASP A 174 -1.88 -36.00 13.00
N LEU A 175 -0.78 -35.72 13.70
CA LEU A 175 -0.36 -34.36 14.06
C LEU A 175 -0.09 -33.48 12.83
N LEU A 176 0.52 -34.02 11.77
CA LEU A 176 0.86 -33.29 10.55
C LEU A 176 -0.33 -33.13 9.59
N THR A 177 -1.36 -33.98 9.68
CA THR A 177 -2.53 -33.95 8.80
C THR A 177 -3.68 -33.15 9.40
N GLU A 178 -3.91 -33.27 10.71
CA GLU A 178 -5.06 -32.66 11.40
C GLU A 178 -4.81 -31.19 11.79
N GLN A 179 -3.57 -30.78 12.10
CA GLN A 179 -3.28 -29.46 12.66
C GLN A 179 -2.52 -28.55 11.67
N ARG A 180 -3.27 -27.83 10.81
CA ARG A 180 -2.72 -26.94 9.77
C ARG A 180 -1.95 -25.71 10.27
N SER A 181 -1.96 -25.40 11.57
CA SER A 181 -1.20 -24.28 12.18
C SER A 181 0.03 -24.73 12.96
N LEU A 182 0.44 -26.01 12.83
CA LEU A 182 1.54 -26.57 13.61
C LEU A 182 2.90 -26.12 13.05
N ASN A 183 3.75 -25.56 13.90
CA ASN A 183 5.13 -25.26 13.53
C ASN A 183 5.94 -26.57 13.44
N ILE A 184 6.14 -27.08 12.22
CA ILE A 184 6.92 -28.31 11.96
C ILE A 184 8.39 -28.19 12.40
N ASN A 185 8.89 -26.95 12.50
CA ASN A 185 10.25 -26.62 12.92
C ASN A 185 10.30 -26.12 14.37
N CYS A 186 9.33 -26.50 15.22
CA CYS A 186 9.37 -26.19 16.65
C CYS A 186 10.66 -26.74 17.30
N THR A 187 11.09 -26.16 18.42
CA THR A 187 12.37 -26.54 19.05
C THR A 187 12.18 -26.96 20.50
N ASP A 188 12.92 -27.97 20.93
CA ASP A 188 13.05 -28.28 22.36
C ASP A 188 13.96 -27.28 23.10
N ILE A 189 14.14 -27.49 24.41
CA ILE A 189 15.01 -26.65 25.26
C ILE A 189 16.48 -26.56 24.80
N SER A 190 16.92 -27.47 23.93
CA SER A 190 18.27 -27.51 23.38
C SER A 190 18.34 -26.96 21.94
N GLY A 191 17.23 -26.40 21.44
CA GLY A 191 17.13 -25.91 20.06
C GLY A 191 16.95 -27.02 19.03
N ASN A 192 16.70 -28.28 19.43
CA ASN A 192 16.53 -29.37 18.48
C ASN A 192 15.14 -29.36 17.89
N THR A 193 15.05 -29.39 16.56
CA THR A 193 13.77 -29.58 15.84
C THR A 193 13.32 -31.05 15.85
N PRO A 194 12.06 -31.35 15.46
CA PRO A 194 11.63 -32.73 15.22
C PRO A 194 12.58 -33.50 14.29
N LEU A 195 13.13 -32.82 13.28
CA LEU A 195 14.08 -33.42 12.33
C LEU A 195 15.45 -33.71 12.99
N HIS A 196 15.95 -32.85 13.87
CA HIS A 196 17.14 -33.14 14.68
C HIS A 196 16.91 -34.37 15.57
N CYS A 197 15.74 -34.47 16.21
CA CYS A 197 15.37 -35.60 17.05
C CYS A 197 15.32 -36.91 16.26
N ALA A 198 14.69 -36.89 15.07
CA ALA A 198 14.61 -38.04 14.18
C ALA A 198 15.99 -38.45 13.62
N ALA A 199 16.81 -37.48 13.22
CA ALA A 199 18.16 -37.71 12.71
C ALA A 199 19.09 -38.32 13.78
N TYR A 200 19.11 -37.74 14.98
CA TYR A 200 19.91 -38.21 16.11
C TYR A 200 19.56 -39.64 16.54
N ARG A 201 18.26 -39.99 16.53
CA ARG A 201 17.75 -41.33 16.88
C ARG A 201 17.66 -42.29 15.69
N ASN A 202 18.10 -41.87 14.50
CA ASN A 202 18.07 -42.65 13.26
C ASN A 202 16.65 -43.16 12.88
N LYS A 203 15.62 -42.34 13.12
CA LYS A 203 14.21 -42.62 12.77
C LYS A 203 13.94 -42.18 11.34
N LYS A 204 14.28 -43.03 10.37
CA LYS A 204 14.29 -42.69 8.94
C LYS A 204 12.92 -42.35 8.40
N GLU A 205 11.94 -43.17 8.71
CA GLU A 205 10.57 -43.03 8.21
C GLU A 205 9.94 -41.75 8.76
N ALA A 206 10.24 -41.40 10.02
CA ALA A 206 9.82 -40.13 10.62
C ALA A 206 10.54 -38.93 9.97
N ALA A 207 11.85 -39.05 9.68
CA ALA A 207 12.59 -38.00 8.97
C ALA A 207 12.06 -37.78 7.55
N VAL A 208 11.73 -38.85 6.82
CA VAL A 208 11.08 -38.77 5.49
C VAL A 208 9.74 -38.04 5.59
N MET A 209 8.89 -38.43 6.55
CA MET A 209 7.58 -37.81 6.73
C MET A 209 7.70 -36.32 7.10
N LEU A 210 8.62 -35.96 7.98
CA LEU A 210 8.90 -34.56 8.31
C LEU A 210 9.36 -33.75 7.09
N LEU A 211 10.29 -34.28 6.30
CA LEU A 211 10.78 -33.62 5.08
C LEU A 211 9.67 -33.48 4.02
N GLN A 212 8.83 -34.51 3.84
CA GLN A 212 7.67 -34.47 2.94
C GLN A 212 6.67 -33.37 3.33
N HIS A 213 6.54 -33.10 4.63
CA HIS A 213 5.68 -32.05 5.18
C HIS A 213 6.40 -30.70 5.36
N GLY A 214 7.62 -30.53 4.83
CA GLY A 214 8.32 -29.24 4.76
C GLY A 214 9.22 -28.90 5.94
N ALA A 215 9.68 -29.89 6.72
CA ALA A 215 10.69 -29.67 7.75
C ALA A 215 12.00 -29.18 7.13
N ASP A 216 12.63 -28.17 7.74
CA ASP A 216 13.85 -27.57 7.21
C ASP A 216 15.10 -28.30 7.75
N PRO A 217 15.88 -28.96 6.87
CA PRO A 217 17.10 -29.67 7.27
C PRO A 217 18.28 -28.73 7.60
N THR A 218 18.17 -27.44 7.26
CA THR A 218 19.27 -26.46 7.38
C THR A 218 19.32 -25.75 8.73
N LEU A 219 18.24 -25.86 9.53
CA LEU A 219 18.17 -25.24 10.84
C LEU A 219 19.23 -25.80 11.79
N ARG A 220 19.75 -24.93 12.66
CA ARG A 220 20.79 -25.26 13.64
C ARG A 220 20.25 -25.21 15.06
N ASN A 221 20.64 -26.18 15.87
CA ASN A 221 20.32 -26.20 17.31
C ASN A 221 21.22 -25.24 18.11
N ASN A 222 21.04 -25.18 19.43
CA ASN A 222 21.82 -24.29 20.30
C ASN A 222 23.33 -24.63 20.36
N ALA A 223 23.74 -25.78 19.81
CA ALA A 223 25.13 -26.19 19.66
C ALA A 223 25.68 -25.93 18.24
N ASP A 224 24.96 -25.15 17.43
CA ASP A 224 25.27 -24.82 16.03
C ASP A 224 25.28 -26.03 15.06
N GLN A 225 24.60 -27.11 15.43
CA GLN A 225 24.55 -28.36 14.66
C GLN A 225 23.26 -28.44 13.85
N THR A 226 23.35 -28.87 12.59
CA THR A 226 22.20 -29.22 11.74
C THR A 226 21.71 -30.64 12.02
N ALA A 227 20.54 -31.01 11.48
CA ALA A 227 20.06 -32.38 11.54
C ALA A 227 21.04 -33.38 10.90
N LEU A 228 21.77 -32.97 9.85
CA LEU A 228 22.80 -33.77 9.18
C LEU A 228 24.00 -34.06 10.10
N ASP A 229 24.40 -33.07 10.92
CA ASP A 229 25.54 -33.20 11.84
C ASP A 229 25.27 -34.22 12.96
N LEU A 230 23.99 -34.43 13.30
CA LEU A 230 23.57 -35.41 14.31
C LEU A 230 23.47 -36.84 13.77
N VAL A 231 23.66 -37.04 12.46
CA VAL A 231 23.49 -38.35 11.81
C VAL A 231 24.66 -39.29 12.10
N ARG A 232 24.32 -40.49 12.58
CA ARG A 232 25.29 -41.57 12.85
C ARG A 232 25.38 -42.65 11.76
N THR A 233 24.42 -42.73 10.85
CA THR A 233 24.35 -43.82 9.86
C THR A 233 24.48 -43.30 8.42
N ALA A 234 25.15 -44.07 7.55
CA ALA A 234 25.34 -43.70 6.15
C ALA A 234 24.01 -43.56 5.38
N GLN A 235 22.99 -44.35 5.73
CA GLN A 235 21.69 -44.32 5.09
C GLN A 235 20.87 -43.08 5.48
N MET A 236 20.87 -42.69 6.75
CA MET A 236 20.25 -41.43 7.18
C MET A 236 21.05 -40.23 6.65
N ARG A 237 22.37 -40.37 6.49
CA ARG A 237 23.21 -39.32 5.93
C ARG A 237 22.82 -39.12 4.48
N GLN A 238 22.77 -40.18 3.68
CA GLN A 238 22.26 -40.13 2.30
C GLN A 238 20.87 -39.52 2.21
N LEU A 239 19.95 -39.80 3.15
CA LEU A 239 18.61 -39.21 3.17
C LEU A 239 18.64 -37.68 3.34
N LEU A 240 19.47 -37.17 4.25
CA LEU A 240 19.58 -35.73 4.56
C LEU A 240 20.60 -34.99 3.67
N ASP A 241 21.48 -35.73 3.00
CA ASP A 241 22.53 -35.26 2.07
C ASP A 241 22.00 -35.15 0.62
N VAL A 242 20.80 -35.67 0.34
CA VAL A 242 20.04 -35.23 -0.83
C VAL A 242 19.67 -33.78 -0.60
N LYS A 243 20.30 -32.86 -1.36
CA LYS A 243 19.87 -31.45 -1.40
C LYS A 243 18.34 -31.45 -1.51
N PRO A 244 17.63 -30.76 -0.59
CA PRO A 244 16.17 -30.76 -0.64
C PRO A 244 15.77 -30.38 -2.06
N ILE A 245 14.86 -31.16 -2.64
CA ILE A 245 14.10 -30.75 -3.81
C ILE A 245 13.27 -29.56 -3.33
N LYS A 246 13.89 -28.38 -3.28
CA LYS A 246 13.20 -27.10 -3.21
C LYS A 246 12.53 -26.99 -4.56
N ASP A 247 11.21 -27.07 -4.53
CA ASP A 247 10.28 -27.17 -5.65
C ASP A 247 10.07 -28.58 -6.22
N ILE A 248 9.32 -29.41 -5.48
CA ILE A 248 8.18 -30.02 -6.18
C ILE A 248 7.25 -28.84 -6.47
N GLN A 249 7.43 -28.20 -7.63
CA GLN A 249 6.37 -27.42 -8.23
C GLN A 249 5.14 -28.33 -8.22
N LYS A 250 4.17 -28.07 -7.34
CA LYS A 250 2.85 -28.68 -7.47
C LYS A 250 2.29 -28.13 -8.77
N HIS A 251 2.55 -28.80 -9.89
CA HIS A 251 1.90 -28.50 -11.16
C HIS A 251 0.44 -28.91 -10.98
N VAL A 252 -0.40 -27.98 -10.49
CA VAL A 252 -1.82 -28.26 -10.35
C VAL A 252 -2.43 -28.18 -11.74
N GLN A 253 -2.98 -29.30 -12.20
CA GLN A 253 -3.58 -29.41 -13.52
C GLN A 253 -4.83 -28.54 -13.61
N ARG A 254 -4.96 -27.80 -14.72
CA ARG A 254 -6.16 -27.02 -15.04
C ARG A 254 -7.38 -27.95 -15.01
N PHE A 255 -8.37 -27.59 -14.20
CA PHE A 255 -9.60 -28.37 -14.05
C PHE A 255 -10.80 -27.53 -14.49
N GLU A 256 -11.65 -28.04 -15.37
CA GLU A 256 -12.82 -27.29 -15.86
C GLU A 256 -14.07 -28.16 -15.98
N GLY A 257 -15.25 -27.53 -15.86
CA GLY A 257 -16.52 -28.21 -16.02
C GLY A 257 -17.71 -27.35 -15.60
N LEU A 258 -18.92 -27.94 -15.67
CA LEU A 258 -20.15 -27.25 -15.29
C LEU A 258 -20.34 -27.27 -13.76
N LEU A 259 -20.67 -26.11 -13.19
CA LEU A 259 -20.98 -25.99 -11.76
C LEU A 259 -22.15 -25.03 -11.55
N LEU A 260 -23.09 -25.43 -10.69
CA LEU A 260 -24.23 -24.60 -10.31
C LEU A 260 -23.82 -23.74 -9.11
N ARG A 261 -24.03 -22.43 -9.16
CA ARG A 261 -23.80 -21.50 -8.06
C ARG A 261 -25.12 -20.91 -7.58
N ARG A 262 -25.37 -20.90 -6.27
CA ARG A 262 -26.58 -20.32 -5.69
C ARG A 262 -26.50 -18.79 -5.64
N SER A 263 -27.49 -18.11 -6.19
CA SER A 263 -27.65 -16.65 -6.11
C SER A 263 -28.49 -16.25 -4.90
N ARG A 264 -28.17 -15.10 -4.28
CA ARG A 264 -28.90 -14.55 -3.11
C ARG A 264 -30.38 -14.22 -3.43
N PHE A 265 -30.73 -13.99 -4.68
CA PHE A 265 -32.07 -13.51 -5.07
C PHE A 265 -32.80 -14.40 -6.09
N LEU A 266 -32.10 -15.28 -6.82
CA LEU A 266 -32.64 -15.94 -8.03
C LEU A 266 -32.31 -17.45 -8.13
N GLY A 267 -32.03 -18.13 -7.01
CA GLY A 267 -31.80 -19.58 -6.99
C GLY A 267 -30.49 -20.04 -7.66
N TRP A 268 -30.43 -21.31 -8.08
CA TRP A 268 -29.25 -21.92 -8.71
C TRP A 268 -29.03 -21.43 -10.14
N ARG A 269 -27.78 -21.10 -10.48
CA ARG A 269 -27.37 -20.68 -11.83
C ARG A 269 -26.17 -21.49 -12.32
N SER A 270 -26.23 -21.93 -13.56
CA SER A 270 -25.18 -22.72 -14.20
C SER A 270 -24.06 -21.85 -14.75
N PHE A 271 -22.81 -22.25 -14.48
CA PHE A 271 -21.60 -21.65 -15.03
C PHE A 271 -20.66 -22.73 -15.54
N TRP A 272 -19.90 -22.41 -16.59
CA TRP A 272 -18.70 -23.16 -16.94
C TRP A 272 -17.55 -22.61 -16.10
N VAL A 273 -17.01 -23.44 -15.22
CA VAL A 273 -16.02 -23.04 -14.22
C VAL A 273 -14.66 -23.60 -14.61
N VAL A 274 -13.62 -22.77 -14.47
CA VAL A 274 -12.23 -23.13 -14.73
C VAL A 274 -11.42 -22.85 -13.47
N LEU A 275 -10.76 -23.88 -12.96
CA LEU A 275 -9.75 -23.87 -11.93
C LEU A 275 -8.37 -23.91 -12.58
N GLU A 276 -7.60 -22.86 -12.38
CA GLU A 276 -6.26 -22.77 -12.95
C GLU A 276 -5.36 -21.95 -12.03
N ARG A 277 -4.20 -22.50 -11.66
CA ARG A 277 -3.15 -21.82 -10.87
C ARG A 277 -3.65 -21.09 -9.60
N GLY A 278 -4.65 -21.66 -8.90
CA GLY A 278 -5.19 -21.06 -7.67
C GLY A 278 -6.32 -20.04 -7.90
N VAL A 279 -6.83 -19.93 -9.12
CA VAL A 279 -7.94 -19.04 -9.47
C VAL A 279 -9.15 -19.86 -9.95
N LEU A 280 -10.32 -19.55 -9.39
CA LEU A 280 -11.62 -20.09 -9.79
C LEU A 280 -12.36 -19.07 -10.67
N SER A 281 -12.45 -19.30 -11.97
CA SER A 281 -13.07 -18.39 -12.96
C SER A 281 -14.42 -18.91 -13.47
N TYR A 282 -15.40 -18.01 -13.66
CA TYR A 282 -16.75 -18.36 -14.14
C TYR A 282 -17.02 -17.81 -15.55
N PHE A 283 -17.56 -18.66 -16.42
CA PHE A 283 -17.95 -18.34 -17.79
C PHE A 283 -19.39 -18.77 -18.06
N LYS A 284 -20.07 -18.13 -19.03
CA LYS A 284 -21.42 -18.53 -19.43
C LYS A 284 -21.43 -19.80 -20.26
N LYS A 285 -20.40 -20.01 -21.08
CA LYS A 285 -20.27 -21.16 -22.00
C LYS A 285 -18.83 -21.67 -22.03
N ARG A 286 -18.64 -22.94 -22.39
CA ARG A 286 -17.32 -23.55 -22.57
C ARG A 286 -16.43 -22.83 -23.59
N ALA A 287 -17.00 -22.35 -24.70
CA ALA A 287 -16.25 -21.64 -25.75
C ALA A 287 -15.66 -20.30 -25.25
N ASP A 288 -16.35 -19.63 -24.32
CA ASP A 288 -15.86 -18.40 -23.67
C ASP A 288 -14.69 -18.70 -22.73
N ALA A 289 -14.71 -19.87 -22.08
CA ALA A 289 -13.64 -20.35 -21.21
C ALA A 289 -12.37 -20.76 -21.98
N ALA A 290 -12.52 -21.27 -23.21
CA ALA A 290 -11.39 -21.63 -24.07
C ALA A 290 -10.68 -20.41 -24.68
N SER A 291 -11.40 -19.31 -24.90
CA SER A 291 -10.85 -18.05 -25.43
C SER A 291 -10.43 -17.04 -24.35
N GLY A 292 -10.94 -17.16 -23.12
CA GLY A 292 -10.60 -16.28 -21.99
C GLY A 292 -11.24 -14.88 -22.01
N VAL A 293 -11.85 -14.47 -23.12
CA VAL A 293 -12.28 -13.08 -23.38
C VAL A 293 -13.56 -12.67 -22.62
N LYS A 294 -14.45 -13.60 -22.27
CA LYS A 294 -15.77 -13.30 -21.66
C LYS A 294 -15.96 -13.89 -20.25
N ARG A 295 -15.00 -13.64 -19.37
CA ARG A 295 -15.05 -14.05 -17.96
C ARG A 295 -16.13 -13.24 -17.21
N THR A 296 -17.08 -13.93 -16.59
CA THR A 296 -18.19 -13.29 -15.84
C THR A 296 -17.86 -12.99 -14.38
N GLY A 297 -16.77 -13.55 -13.87
CA GLY A 297 -16.25 -13.30 -12.54
C GLY A 297 -15.15 -14.31 -12.21
N PHE A 298 -14.45 -14.10 -11.09
CA PHE A 298 -13.46 -15.03 -10.58
C PHE A 298 -13.31 -14.87 -9.06
N LYS A 299 -12.67 -15.86 -8.43
CA LYS A 299 -12.25 -15.82 -7.02
C LYS A 299 -10.87 -16.45 -6.88
N TYR A 300 -10.00 -15.80 -6.12
CA TYR A 300 -8.73 -16.40 -5.70
C TYR A 300 -8.98 -17.43 -4.60
N LEU A 301 -8.17 -18.48 -4.59
CA LEU A 301 -8.27 -19.58 -3.64
C LEU A 301 -7.29 -19.46 -2.48
N ASN A 302 -6.55 -18.33 -2.38
CA ASN A 302 -5.73 -18.05 -1.22
C ASN A 302 -6.60 -18.01 0.04
N GLU A 303 -6.20 -18.77 1.05
CA GLU A 303 -6.91 -18.97 2.32
C GLU A 303 -8.37 -19.40 2.16
N ALA A 304 -8.76 -19.89 0.98
CA ALA A 304 -10.11 -20.38 0.77
C ALA A 304 -10.28 -21.73 1.45
N VAL A 305 -11.45 -21.95 2.04
CA VAL A 305 -11.80 -23.16 2.78
C VAL A 305 -13.00 -23.80 2.10
N VAL A 306 -12.82 -25.03 1.62
CA VAL A 306 -13.95 -25.85 1.17
C VAL A 306 -14.63 -26.42 2.41
N MET A 307 -15.93 -26.16 2.54
CA MET A 307 -16.76 -26.63 3.64
C MET A 307 -17.73 -27.69 3.10
N GLU A 308 -17.64 -28.89 3.66
CA GLU A 308 -18.56 -29.98 3.35
C GLU A 308 -19.77 -29.94 4.31
N MET A 309 -20.98 -30.08 3.75
CA MET A 309 -22.21 -30.16 4.52
C MET A 309 -22.68 -31.62 4.58
N GLY A 310 -23.03 -32.12 5.76
CA GLY A 310 -23.49 -33.51 5.95
C GLY A 310 -24.94 -33.80 5.53
N ALA A 311 -25.61 -32.91 4.79
CA ALA A 311 -27.05 -33.01 4.52
C ALA A 311 -27.45 -33.21 3.05
N ASP A 312 -26.61 -32.90 2.07
CA ASP A 312 -26.96 -33.00 0.64
C ASP A 312 -25.73 -33.41 -0.20
N GLU A 313 -25.77 -34.59 -0.81
CA GLU A 313 -24.59 -35.25 -1.43
C GLU A 313 -24.09 -34.55 -2.72
N ASN A 314 -24.84 -33.58 -3.23
CA ASN A 314 -24.55 -32.87 -4.48
C ASN A 314 -23.96 -31.47 -4.27
N GLU A 315 -23.92 -30.99 -3.02
CA GLU A 315 -23.55 -29.62 -2.68
C GLU A 315 -22.23 -29.53 -1.91
N PHE A 316 -21.53 -28.40 -2.09
CA PHE A 316 -20.39 -28.01 -1.28
C PHE A 316 -20.30 -26.48 -1.22
N ARG A 317 -19.62 -25.93 -0.21
CA ARG A 317 -19.42 -24.49 -0.08
C ARG A 317 -17.95 -24.17 -0.12
N VAL A 318 -17.60 -23.01 -0.67
CA VAL A 318 -16.24 -22.46 -0.56
C VAL A 318 -16.35 -21.11 0.11
N LYS A 319 -15.69 -20.98 1.26
CA LYS A 319 -15.43 -19.69 1.91
C LYS A 319 -14.15 -19.14 1.31
N PHE A 320 -14.19 -17.95 0.72
CA PHE A 320 -13.01 -17.27 0.20
C PHE A 320 -12.39 -16.36 1.27
N PHE A 321 -11.17 -15.89 1.03
CA PHE A 321 -10.42 -14.98 1.93
C PHE A 321 -11.22 -13.74 2.35
N ASP A 322 -12.02 -13.17 1.44
CA ASP A 322 -12.91 -12.03 1.69
C ASP A 322 -14.12 -12.37 2.58
N SER A 323 -14.12 -13.54 3.22
CA SER A 323 -15.20 -14.10 4.03
C SER A 323 -16.51 -14.37 3.26
N THR A 324 -16.52 -14.25 1.93
CA THR A 324 -17.68 -14.62 1.12
C THR A 324 -17.81 -16.13 1.03
N VAL A 325 -19.01 -16.64 1.28
CA VAL A 325 -19.34 -18.06 1.14
C VAL A 325 -20.17 -18.26 -0.12
N HIS A 326 -19.63 -19.01 -1.07
CA HIS A 326 -20.37 -19.43 -2.25
C HIS A 326 -20.82 -20.88 -2.13
N HIS A 327 -22.10 -21.12 -2.40
CA HIS A 327 -22.69 -22.45 -2.47
C HIS A 327 -22.63 -22.98 -3.89
N TYR A 328 -22.07 -24.17 -4.04
CA TYR A 328 -21.96 -24.88 -5.30
C TYR A 328 -22.73 -26.19 -5.26
N SER A 329 -23.22 -26.58 -6.42
CA SER A 329 -23.81 -27.90 -6.66
C SER A 329 -23.32 -28.45 -7.99
N VAL A 330 -23.05 -29.74 -8.03
CA VAL A 330 -22.77 -30.45 -9.28
C VAL A 330 -24.09 -30.83 -9.95
N PRO A 331 -24.25 -30.68 -11.27
CA PRO A 331 -25.46 -31.11 -11.97
C PRO A 331 -25.76 -32.60 -11.71
N PRO A 332 -27.05 -32.99 -11.56
CA PRO A 332 -27.42 -34.37 -11.32
C PRO A 332 -27.15 -35.21 -12.58
N GLU A 333 -26.06 -35.97 -12.56
CA GLU A 333 -25.65 -36.93 -13.58
C GLU A 333 -25.40 -38.30 -12.94
N THR A 334 -25.24 -39.35 -13.75
CA THR A 334 -25.09 -40.76 -13.32
C THR A 334 -23.89 -41.01 -12.39
N SER A 335 -23.02 -40.01 -12.16
CA SER A 335 -21.79 -40.07 -11.36
C SER A 335 -21.61 -38.87 -10.41
N THR A 336 -22.72 -38.32 -9.87
CA THR A 336 -22.70 -37.02 -9.16
C THR A 336 -21.74 -36.99 -7.95
N GLN A 337 -21.67 -38.07 -7.15
CA GLN A 337 -20.76 -38.15 -5.99
C GLN A 337 -19.28 -38.11 -6.42
N ILE A 338 -18.92 -38.79 -7.51
CA ILE A 338 -17.56 -38.80 -8.06
C ILE A 338 -17.21 -37.43 -8.63
N CYS A 339 -18.14 -36.79 -9.34
CA CYS A 339 -17.93 -35.45 -9.89
C CYS A 339 -17.76 -34.38 -8.79
N ARG A 340 -18.56 -34.44 -7.71
CA ARG A 340 -18.38 -33.59 -6.52
C ARG A 340 -17.00 -33.79 -5.91
N GLN A 341 -16.59 -35.04 -5.69
CA GLN A 341 -15.29 -35.33 -5.09
C GLN A 341 -14.13 -34.83 -5.96
N ARG A 342 -14.24 -34.95 -7.29
CA ARG A 342 -13.23 -34.41 -8.23
C ARG A 342 -13.11 -32.89 -8.13
N TRP A 343 -14.22 -32.17 -8.02
CA TRP A 343 -14.22 -30.71 -7.83
C TRP A 343 -13.61 -30.30 -6.48
N VAL A 344 -13.98 -30.99 -5.39
CA VAL A 344 -13.44 -30.73 -4.05
C VAL A 344 -11.93 -30.98 -4.00
N ASN A 345 -11.46 -32.09 -4.58
CA ASN A 345 -10.03 -32.41 -4.65
C ASN A 345 -9.25 -31.36 -5.48
N ALA A 346 -9.75 -31.00 -6.66
CA ALA A 346 -9.13 -29.97 -7.50
C ALA A 346 -9.08 -28.60 -6.78
N LEU A 347 -10.14 -28.23 -6.06
CA LEU A 347 -10.15 -27.02 -5.23
C LEU A 347 -9.08 -27.08 -4.13
N HIS A 348 -8.97 -28.19 -3.41
CA HIS A 348 -7.95 -28.35 -2.37
C HIS A 348 -6.52 -28.27 -2.93
N ASP A 349 -6.27 -28.87 -4.09
CA ASP A 349 -4.95 -28.79 -4.75
C ASP A 349 -4.61 -27.35 -5.14
N HIS A 350 -5.58 -26.63 -5.72
CA HIS A 350 -5.39 -25.23 -6.13
C HIS A 350 -5.35 -24.24 -4.95
N ILE A 351 -6.06 -24.51 -3.84
CA ILE A 351 -5.94 -23.76 -2.58
C ILE A 351 -4.54 -23.97 -1.98
N ALA A 352 -4.08 -25.21 -1.91
CA ALA A 352 -2.74 -25.53 -1.39
C ALA A 352 -1.64 -24.90 -2.25
N PHE A 353 -1.81 -24.90 -3.58
CA PHE A 353 -0.95 -24.17 -4.49
C PHE A 353 -0.97 -22.67 -4.20
N SER A 354 -2.15 -22.04 -4.15
CA SER A 354 -2.26 -20.61 -3.89
C SER A 354 -1.62 -20.22 -2.56
N ASN A 355 -1.88 -20.95 -1.48
CA ASN A 355 -1.33 -20.68 -0.15
C ASN A 355 0.19 -20.81 -0.11
N HIS A 356 0.75 -21.82 -0.80
CA HIS A 356 2.18 -22.03 -0.88
C HIS A 356 2.93 -20.82 -1.47
N TYR A 357 2.38 -20.17 -2.50
CA TYR A 357 3.00 -18.98 -3.10
C TYR A 357 2.68 -17.67 -2.36
N THR A 358 1.65 -17.65 -1.50
CA THR A 358 1.26 -16.45 -0.75
C THR A 358 1.93 -16.39 0.63
N GLN A 359 2.39 -17.52 1.18
CA GLN A 359 2.95 -17.64 2.54
C GLN A 359 4.48 -17.78 2.61
N GLN A 360 5.22 -17.65 1.50
CA GLN A 360 6.69 -17.61 1.58
C GLN A 360 7.15 -16.34 2.32
N PRO A 361 8.01 -16.46 3.36
CA PRO A 361 8.66 -15.30 3.96
C PRO A 361 9.54 -14.63 2.91
N GLN A 362 9.48 -13.31 2.83
CA GLN A 362 10.49 -12.50 2.13
C GLN A 362 11.84 -12.76 2.81
N VAL A 363 12.68 -13.57 2.18
CA VAL A 363 14.12 -13.59 2.49
C VAL A 363 14.64 -12.21 2.13
N SER A 364 15.34 -11.61 3.09
CA SER A 364 16.01 -10.32 2.98
C SER A 364 16.84 -10.23 1.70
N ASP A 365 16.62 -9.14 0.95
CA ASP A 365 17.29 -8.83 -0.31
C ASP A 365 18.72 -8.27 -0.16
N ASP A 366 19.35 -8.39 1.01
CA ASP A 366 20.75 -7.98 1.20
C ASP A 366 21.53 -9.08 1.92
N ASP A 367 22.56 -9.58 1.24
CA ASP A 367 23.61 -10.52 1.65
C ASP A 367 23.23 -11.98 1.97
N ASP A 368 22.58 -12.65 1.01
CA ASP A 368 22.97 -14.03 0.66
C ASP A 368 22.65 -14.22 -0.83
N GLU A 369 23.60 -13.78 -1.66
CA GLU A 369 23.73 -14.25 -3.03
C GLU A 369 23.60 -15.78 -2.97
N LEU A 370 22.49 -16.32 -3.49
CA LEU A 370 22.32 -17.76 -3.65
C LEU A 370 23.45 -18.22 -4.56
N ASP A 371 24.55 -18.62 -3.94
CA ASP A 371 25.71 -19.24 -4.53
C ASP A 371 25.22 -20.62 -4.99
N ILE A 372 24.46 -20.64 -6.09
CA ILE A 372 24.39 -21.79 -6.97
C ILE A 372 25.79 -21.88 -7.53
N GLN A 373 26.70 -22.49 -6.76
CA GLN A 373 28.00 -22.83 -7.27
C GLN A 373 27.75 -23.69 -8.51
N PRO A 374 28.18 -23.24 -9.70
CA PRO A 374 28.14 -24.08 -10.87
C PRO A 374 28.97 -25.33 -10.57
N LEU A 375 28.66 -26.45 -11.24
CA LEU A 375 29.39 -27.73 -11.16
C LEU A 375 30.83 -27.65 -11.72
N GLY A 376 31.54 -26.56 -11.45
CA GLY A 376 32.82 -26.19 -12.01
C GLY A 376 32.76 -24.82 -12.69
N ASN A 377 33.83 -24.04 -12.54
CA ASN A 377 33.99 -22.77 -13.22
C ASN A 377 34.03 -22.98 -14.75
N MET A 378 33.18 -22.25 -15.50
CA MET A 378 33.20 -22.24 -16.98
C MET A 378 34.62 -21.97 -17.50
N GLN A 379 35.38 -21.11 -16.80
CA GLN A 379 36.78 -20.82 -17.08
C GLN A 379 37.66 -22.09 -17.06
N ASN A 380 37.44 -23.00 -16.11
CA ASN A 380 38.21 -24.23 -15.96
C ASN A 380 37.85 -25.25 -17.04
N ALA A 381 36.57 -25.36 -17.40
CA ALA A 381 36.10 -26.24 -18.47
C ALA A 381 36.60 -25.74 -19.85
N LEU A 382 36.55 -24.42 -20.10
CA LEU A 382 37.12 -23.81 -21.31
C LEU A 382 38.65 -23.93 -21.36
N GLN A 383 39.34 -23.72 -20.24
CA GLN A 383 40.79 -23.90 -20.16
C GLN A 383 41.20 -25.34 -20.45
N THR A 384 40.43 -26.31 -19.94
CA THR A 384 40.65 -27.74 -20.19
C THR A 384 40.42 -28.08 -21.66
N ALA A 385 39.33 -27.58 -22.27
CA ALA A 385 39.07 -27.75 -23.70
C ALA A 385 40.17 -27.11 -24.57
N HIS A 386 40.63 -25.90 -24.23
CA HIS A 386 41.74 -25.23 -24.92
C HIS A 386 43.08 -25.96 -24.74
N ALA A 387 43.35 -26.53 -23.57
CA ALA A 387 44.55 -27.32 -23.32
C ALA A 387 44.54 -28.59 -24.19
N HIS A 388 43.41 -29.29 -24.27
CA HIS A 388 43.27 -30.48 -25.12
C HIS A 388 43.34 -30.13 -26.62
N GLN A 389 42.77 -29.00 -27.05
CA GLN A 389 42.90 -28.51 -28.43
C GLN A 389 44.37 -28.28 -28.81
N ARG A 390 45.15 -27.59 -27.97
CA ARG A 390 46.58 -27.34 -28.23
C ARG A 390 47.41 -28.62 -28.26
N ILE A 391 47.10 -29.59 -27.39
CA ILE A 391 47.76 -30.91 -27.40
C ILE A 391 47.42 -31.65 -28.70
N LEU A 392 46.17 -31.60 -29.14
CA LEU A 392 45.72 -32.22 -30.38
C LEU A 392 46.39 -31.60 -31.62
N GLU A 393 46.45 -30.27 -31.70
CA GLU A 393 47.14 -29.53 -32.77
C GLU A 393 48.63 -29.91 -32.85
N LYS A 394 49.30 -30.00 -31.69
CA LYS A 394 50.70 -30.44 -31.61
C LYS A 394 50.87 -31.89 -32.06
N GLN A 395 50.01 -32.81 -31.61
CA GLN A 395 50.10 -34.22 -31.97
C GLN A 395 49.78 -34.46 -33.46
N ILE A 396 48.87 -33.70 -34.05
CA ILE A 396 48.59 -33.74 -35.49
C ILE A 396 49.80 -33.23 -36.28
N SER A 397 50.40 -32.11 -35.87
CA SER A 397 51.62 -31.57 -36.48
C SER A 397 52.80 -32.56 -36.42
N ASP A 398 53.03 -33.17 -35.25
CA ASP A 398 54.07 -34.18 -35.02
C ASP A 398 53.81 -35.48 -35.81
N MET A 399 52.56 -35.77 -36.16
CA MET A 399 52.18 -36.91 -37.00
C MET A 399 52.41 -36.59 -38.48
N THR A 400 52.01 -35.40 -38.95
CA THR A 400 52.28 -34.94 -40.32
C THR A 400 53.77 -34.93 -40.61
N ALA A 401 54.60 -34.40 -39.70
CA ALA A 401 56.05 -34.42 -39.83
C ALA A 401 56.64 -35.85 -39.86
N ALA A 402 56.07 -36.79 -39.08
CA ALA A 402 56.52 -38.19 -39.06
C ALA A 402 56.10 -38.97 -40.33
N MET A 403 54.98 -38.60 -40.94
CA MET A 403 54.51 -39.16 -42.23
C MET A 403 55.32 -38.60 -43.41
N GLU A 404 55.77 -37.35 -43.33
CA GLU A 404 56.66 -36.73 -44.34
C GLU A 404 58.09 -37.31 -44.28
N SER A 405 58.55 -37.78 -43.12
CA SER A 405 59.90 -38.36 -42.94
C SER A 405 60.01 -39.85 -43.25
N THR A 406 58.92 -40.56 -43.56
CA THR A 406 58.93 -42.01 -43.82
C THR A 406 59.04 -42.35 -45.31
N SER A 407 60.23 -42.11 -45.89
CA SER A 407 60.63 -42.78 -47.12
C SER A 407 61.31 -44.12 -46.78
N MET A 408 60.68 -45.21 -47.19
CA MET A 408 61.24 -46.58 -47.28
C MET A 408 61.52 -47.32 -45.96
N GLN A 409 60.75 -48.41 -45.79
CA GLN A 409 60.95 -49.56 -44.92
C GLN A 409 60.84 -49.35 -43.39
N GLY A 410 59.66 -49.75 -42.86
CA GLY A 410 59.56 -50.39 -41.54
C GLY A 410 59.25 -49.49 -40.34
N SER A 411 58.10 -48.82 -40.28
CA SER A 411 57.62 -48.22 -39.02
C SER A 411 56.09 -48.06 -38.89
N SER A 412 55.33 -49.08 -39.32
CA SER A 412 53.85 -49.09 -39.17
C SER A 412 53.39 -48.93 -37.71
N GLY A 413 54.16 -49.44 -36.74
CA GLY A 413 53.83 -49.35 -35.31
C GLY A 413 53.83 -47.93 -34.74
N LEU A 414 54.75 -47.06 -35.18
CA LEU A 414 54.88 -45.70 -34.64
C LEU A 414 53.74 -44.78 -35.10
N VAL A 415 53.34 -44.91 -36.36
CA VAL A 415 52.19 -44.17 -36.92
C VAL A 415 50.90 -44.62 -36.24
N THR A 416 50.72 -45.93 -36.03
CA THR A 416 49.55 -46.49 -35.33
C THR A 416 49.47 -46.03 -33.87
N GLN A 417 50.61 -45.95 -33.18
CA GLN A 417 50.68 -45.44 -31.80
C GLN A 417 50.35 -43.95 -31.71
N LYS A 418 50.87 -43.11 -32.62
CA LYS A 418 50.54 -41.69 -32.68
C LYS A 418 49.07 -41.45 -33.04
N LEU A 419 48.50 -42.25 -33.95
CA LEU A 419 47.08 -42.17 -34.32
C LEU A 419 46.16 -42.47 -33.11
N ASN A 420 46.52 -43.45 -32.28
CA ASN A 420 45.79 -43.75 -31.05
C ASN A 420 45.87 -42.62 -30.01
N GLN A 421 47.00 -41.91 -29.91
CA GLN A 421 47.14 -40.75 -29.03
C GLN A 421 46.24 -39.59 -29.50
N VAL A 422 46.26 -39.25 -30.79
CA VAL A 422 45.40 -38.23 -31.39
C VAL A 422 43.92 -38.56 -31.18
N THR A 423 43.54 -39.82 -31.38
CA THR A 423 42.15 -40.30 -31.18
C THR A 423 41.71 -40.17 -29.72
N THR A 424 42.63 -40.38 -28.77
CA THR A 424 42.34 -40.28 -27.33
C THR A 424 42.18 -38.81 -26.91
N THR A 425 43.11 -37.94 -27.31
CA THR A 425 43.04 -36.50 -27.02
C THR A 425 41.84 -35.82 -27.69
N SER A 426 41.45 -36.25 -28.89
CA SER A 426 40.23 -35.78 -29.55
C SER A 426 38.96 -36.17 -28.79
N ARG A 427 38.91 -37.38 -28.23
CA ARG A 427 37.79 -37.85 -27.40
C ARG A 427 37.69 -37.06 -26.10
N ASP A 428 38.81 -36.75 -25.46
CA ASP A 428 38.86 -35.95 -24.23
C ASP A 428 38.44 -34.48 -24.48
N MET A 429 38.86 -33.89 -25.61
CA MET A 429 38.41 -32.57 -26.06
C MET A 429 36.89 -32.54 -26.29
N TYR A 430 36.35 -33.56 -26.97
CA TYR A 430 34.91 -33.68 -27.21
C TYR A 430 34.11 -33.80 -25.91
N ALA A 431 34.62 -34.57 -24.93
CA ALA A 431 34.01 -34.69 -23.61
C ALA A 431 33.99 -33.34 -22.86
N ALA A 432 35.09 -32.58 -22.92
CA ALA A 432 35.17 -31.24 -22.31
C ALA A 432 34.24 -30.22 -22.98
N MET A 433 34.11 -30.24 -24.31
CA MET A 433 33.16 -29.39 -25.03
C MET A 433 31.70 -29.76 -24.75
N THR A 434 31.40 -31.06 -24.66
CA THR A 434 30.05 -31.55 -24.30
C THR A 434 29.66 -31.10 -22.90
N HIS A 435 30.61 -31.09 -21.96
CA HIS A 435 30.41 -30.56 -20.62
C HIS A 435 30.14 -29.04 -20.62
N CYS A 436 30.87 -28.26 -21.44
CA CYS A 436 30.61 -26.83 -21.60
C CYS A 436 29.21 -26.54 -22.16
N LEU A 437 28.79 -27.31 -23.18
CA LEU A 437 27.46 -27.19 -23.77
C LEU A 437 26.36 -27.51 -22.73
N SER A 438 26.55 -28.57 -21.94
CA SER A 438 25.61 -28.92 -20.86
C SER A 438 25.47 -27.80 -19.83
N LEU A 439 26.57 -27.12 -19.47
CA LEU A 439 26.55 -26.00 -18.53
C LEU A 439 25.81 -24.78 -19.10
N LEU A 440 26.00 -24.47 -20.40
CA LEU A 440 25.30 -23.38 -21.07
C LEU A 440 23.80 -23.64 -21.18
N THR A 441 23.40 -24.84 -21.61
CA THR A 441 21.98 -25.22 -21.70
C THR A 441 21.31 -25.15 -20.32
N GLN A 442 21.99 -25.58 -19.27
CA GLN A 442 21.45 -25.52 -17.91
C GLN A 442 21.31 -24.07 -17.41
N GLN A 443 22.25 -23.17 -17.72
CA GLN A 443 22.13 -21.75 -17.39
C GLN A 443 20.98 -21.07 -18.16
N GLU A 444 20.76 -21.44 -19.42
CA GLU A 444 19.66 -20.91 -20.23
C GLU A 444 18.30 -21.33 -19.67
N GLU A 445 18.14 -22.60 -19.28
CA GLU A 445 16.91 -23.09 -18.67
C GLU A 445 16.63 -22.43 -17.31
N VAL A 446 17.65 -22.22 -16.48
CA VAL A 446 17.50 -21.46 -15.21
C VAL A 446 17.06 -20.01 -15.49
N ARG A 447 17.60 -19.35 -16.52
CA ARG A 447 17.18 -18.00 -16.91
C ARG A 447 15.74 -17.96 -17.42
N LYS A 448 15.33 -18.93 -18.24
CA LYS A 448 13.94 -19.06 -18.73
C LYS A 448 12.96 -19.23 -17.58
N VAL A 449 13.28 -20.10 -16.61
CA VAL A 449 12.43 -20.34 -15.43
C VAL A 449 12.33 -19.07 -14.57
N ARG A 450 13.46 -18.37 -14.33
CA ARG A 450 13.45 -17.10 -13.57
C ARG A 450 12.61 -16.03 -14.25
N LEU A 451 12.77 -15.85 -15.56
CA LEU A 451 11.99 -14.88 -16.33
C LEU A 451 10.49 -15.20 -16.27
N GLN A 452 10.12 -16.48 -16.37
CA GLN A 452 8.73 -16.92 -16.37
C GLN A 452 8.08 -16.81 -14.98
N GLN A 453 8.85 -17.02 -13.91
CA GLN A 453 8.42 -16.76 -12.53
C GLN A 453 8.18 -15.26 -12.30
N GLU A 454 9.03 -14.39 -12.83
CA GLU A 454 8.89 -12.94 -12.65
C GLU A 454 7.70 -12.35 -13.42
N ILE A 455 7.45 -12.84 -14.64
CA ILE A 455 6.27 -12.50 -15.45
C ILE A 455 4.98 -12.90 -14.71
N GLU A 456 4.91 -14.11 -14.15
CA GLU A 456 3.71 -14.59 -13.47
C GLU A 456 3.47 -13.88 -12.12
N LYS A 457 4.53 -13.58 -11.36
CA LYS A 457 4.45 -12.73 -10.15
C LYS A 457 3.92 -11.34 -10.50
N SER A 458 4.34 -10.76 -11.62
CA SER A 458 3.85 -9.46 -12.07
C SER A 458 2.39 -9.50 -12.50
N ARG A 459 1.97 -10.56 -13.20
CA ARG A 459 0.58 -10.75 -13.63
C ARG A 459 -0.40 -10.92 -12.46
N VAL A 460 -0.07 -11.78 -11.49
CA VAL A 460 -0.94 -12.06 -10.31
C VAL A 460 -1.15 -10.79 -9.48
N LEU A 461 -0.10 -9.98 -9.31
CA LEU A 461 -0.21 -8.71 -8.58
C LEU A 461 -1.03 -7.65 -9.30
N GLN A 462 -0.95 -7.61 -10.64
CA GLN A 462 -1.75 -6.69 -11.44
C GLN A 462 -3.25 -7.05 -11.38
N ASP A 463 -3.57 -8.35 -11.42
CA ASP A 463 -4.95 -8.84 -11.29
C ASP A 463 -5.51 -8.65 -9.86
N ALA A 464 -4.69 -8.78 -8.82
CA ALA A 464 -5.09 -8.50 -7.44
C ALA A 464 -5.37 -7.00 -7.20
N LEU A 465 -4.57 -6.13 -7.79
CA LEU A 465 -4.75 -4.67 -7.72
C LEU A 465 -6.06 -4.24 -8.40
N HIS A 466 -6.37 -4.82 -9.56
CA HIS A 466 -7.61 -4.53 -10.27
C HIS A 466 -8.85 -4.99 -9.49
N ALA A 467 -8.76 -6.12 -8.76
CA ALA A 467 -9.82 -6.61 -7.88
C ALA A 467 -10.05 -5.69 -6.68
N LEU A 468 -8.98 -5.26 -6.01
CA LEU A 468 -9.03 -4.31 -4.89
C LEU A 468 -9.62 -2.95 -5.30
N ALA A 469 -9.22 -2.43 -6.47
CA ALA A 469 -9.78 -1.19 -7.01
C ALA A 469 -11.29 -1.31 -7.29
N THR A 470 -11.73 -2.48 -7.75
CA THR A 470 -13.15 -2.75 -8.06
C THR A 470 -13.99 -2.92 -6.80
N GLU A 471 -13.49 -3.63 -5.79
CA GLU A 471 -14.18 -3.78 -4.50
C GLU A 471 -14.28 -2.46 -3.75
N HIS A 472 -13.24 -1.64 -3.80
CA HIS A 472 -13.26 -0.30 -3.20
C HIS A 472 -14.28 0.62 -3.89
N HIS A 473 -14.37 0.58 -5.23
CA HIS A 473 -15.39 1.30 -5.99
C HIS A 473 -16.83 0.83 -5.64
N GLN A 474 -17.03 -0.46 -5.42
CA GLN A 474 -18.32 -1.02 -4.96
C GLN A 474 -18.64 -0.60 -3.51
N LEU A 475 -17.63 -0.49 -2.64
CA LEU A 475 -17.78 0.00 -1.28
C LEU A 475 -18.14 1.49 -1.24
N GLU A 476 -17.51 2.32 -2.07
CA GLU A 476 -17.89 3.74 -2.25
C GLU A 476 -19.32 3.88 -2.77
N SER A 477 -19.73 3.04 -3.73
CA SER A 477 -21.11 3.00 -4.22
C SER A 477 -22.12 2.54 -3.16
N SER A 478 -21.68 1.71 -2.19
CA SER A 478 -22.51 1.22 -1.08
C SER A 478 -22.59 2.22 0.09
N LEU A 479 -21.51 2.95 0.37
CA LEU A 479 -21.47 4.02 1.37
C LEU A 479 -22.27 5.25 0.92
N SER A 480 -22.22 5.58 -0.37
CA SER A 480 -23.01 6.66 -0.98
C SER A 480 -24.52 6.36 -0.98
N THR A 481 -24.93 5.08 -1.01
CA THR A 481 -26.33 4.66 -0.83
C THR A 481 -26.76 4.64 0.64
N ALA A 482 -25.85 4.36 1.58
CA ALA A 482 -26.11 4.40 3.03
C ALA A 482 -26.24 5.83 3.59
N ALA A 483 -25.62 6.83 2.95
CA ALA A 483 -25.71 8.25 3.35
C ALA A 483 -27.08 8.92 3.12
N SER A 484 -28.07 8.17 2.60
CA SER A 484 -29.45 8.64 2.38
C SER A 484 -30.35 8.55 3.63
N CYS A 485 -29.85 8.09 4.78
CA CYS A 485 -30.59 8.03 6.03
C CYS A 485 -29.90 8.86 7.13
N PRO A 486 -30.46 10.01 7.55
CA PRO A 486 -29.90 10.80 8.63
C PRO A 486 -30.45 10.27 9.96
N HIS A 487 -29.62 9.59 10.76
CA HIS A 487 -29.50 9.80 12.21
C HIS A 487 -28.53 8.80 12.87
N GLN A 488 -27.67 9.36 13.74
CA GLN A 488 -26.82 8.74 14.77
C GLN A 488 -25.49 8.11 14.34
N LEU A 489 -24.41 8.89 14.53
CA LEU A 489 -23.07 8.36 14.86
C LEU A 489 -22.56 9.09 16.12
N PRO A 490 -22.12 8.39 17.17
CA PRO A 490 -21.43 9.00 18.31
C PRO A 490 -19.94 9.16 18.02
N ALA A 491 -19.40 10.30 18.45
CA ALA A 491 -17.98 10.60 18.50
C ALA A 491 -17.34 9.91 19.71
N SER A 492 -16.39 9.00 19.48
CA SER A 492 -15.24 8.72 20.35
C SER A 492 -14.46 7.53 19.78
N PHE A 493 -13.17 7.76 19.52
CA PHE A 493 -12.02 6.85 19.55
C PHE A 493 -11.09 7.22 18.40
N CYS A 494 -9.93 7.78 18.75
CA CYS A 494 -8.61 7.52 18.17
C CYS A 494 -7.62 8.51 18.81
N ASP A 495 -7.06 8.12 19.95
CA ASP A 495 -5.76 8.60 20.42
C ASP A 495 -4.89 7.36 20.64
N ALA A 496 -3.98 7.12 19.70
CA ALA A 496 -2.88 6.20 19.84
C ALA A 496 -1.70 6.77 19.04
N SER A 497 -0.57 6.86 19.73
CA SER A 497 0.71 7.48 19.37
C SER A 497 1.21 7.16 17.96
N ASP A 498 1.60 8.21 17.22
CA ASP A 498 1.76 8.21 15.77
C ASP A 498 3.11 8.88 15.36
N ASP A 499 4.23 8.38 15.92
CA ASP A 499 5.55 9.05 15.84
C ASP A 499 6.66 8.29 15.06
N GLU A 500 6.33 7.35 14.17
CA GLU A 500 7.34 6.68 13.31
C GLU A 500 6.99 6.57 11.82
N PHE A 501 6.14 7.47 11.30
CA PHE A 501 5.69 7.40 9.90
C PHE A 501 6.03 8.68 9.11
N TYR A 502 7.29 8.81 8.67
CA TYR A 502 7.72 9.99 7.88
C TYR A 502 8.33 9.69 6.50
N ASP A 503 8.16 8.49 5.93
CA ASP A 503 8.55 8.26 4.53
C ASP A 503 7.67 7.32 3.68
N ALA A 504 6.49 6.91 4.16
CA ALA A 504 5.64 6.00 3.41
C ALA A 504 4.43 6.69 2.74
N PHE A 505 4.38 6.55 1.41
CA PHE A 505 3.31 6.84 0.44
C PHE A 505 3.14 8.28 -0.08
N SER A 506 3.55 8.52 -1.33
CA SER A 506 2.73 9.27 -2.30
C SER A 506 3.06 8.83 -3.74
N ALA A 507 2.03 8.38 -4.47
CA ALA A 507 1.71 8.82 -5.85
C ALA A 507 2.13 8.03 -7.11
N SER A 508 1.21 7.15 -7.54
CA SER A 508 0.81 6.85 -8.95
C SER A 508 1.26 5.56 -9.63
N GLY A 509 0.30 4.88 -10.25
CA GLY A 509 0.50 4.11 -11.47
C GLY A 509 -0.40 4.65 -12.60
N GLY A 510 0.06 4.48 -13.83
CA GLY A 510 -0.68 4.59 -15.09
C GLY A 510 0.06 3.83 -16.19
N SER A 511 -0.66 3.16 -17.10
CA SER A 511 -0.16 2.14 -18.05
C SER A 511 -0.87 2.34 -19.42
N PRO A 512 -0.64 1.53 -20.47
CA PRO A 512 0.07 1.97 -21.68
C PRO A 512 -0.79 1.83 -22.96
N ARG A 513 -0.31 2.37 -24.10
CA ARG A 513 -0.68 1.78 -25.41
C ARG A 513 0.50 1.69 -26.39
N SER A 514 0.57 0.50 -26.96
CA SER A 514 1.51 -0.07 -27.94
C SER A 514 1.28 0.46 -29.36
N PHE A 515 2.33 0.89 -30.07
CA PHE A 515 3.22 0.13 -30.98
C PHE A 515 2.69 -0.06 -32.41
N ILE A 516 3.36 0.58 -33.37
CA ILE A 516 3.49 0.08 -34.75
C ILE A 516 4.99 0.03 -35.07
N SER A 517 5.47 -1.18 -35.30
CA SER A 517 6.77 -1.50 -35.88
C SER A 517 6.75 -1.23 -37.37
N LEU A 518 7.81 -0.63 -37.92
CA LEU A 518 8.33 -0.99 -39.24
C LEU A 518 9.86 -0.98 -39.21
N GLU A 519 10.39 -2.01 -39.85
CA GLU A 519 11.77 -2.49 -39.87
C GLU A 519 12.71 -1.65 -40.76
N GLU A 520 14.00 -1.82 -40.47
CA GLU A 520 15.17 -1.78 -41.37
C GLU A 520 15.41 -0.53 -42.26
N ASP A 521 16.50 0.19 -41.99
CA ASP A 521 17.71 0.02 -42.81
C ASP A 521 18.97 0.71 -42.25
N ASN A 522 20.11 0.06 -42.50
CA ASN A 522 21.48 0.52 -42.23
C ASN A 522 21.83 1.80 -42.99
N SER A 523 22.57 2.72 -42.37
CA SER A 523 23.96 3.07 -42.77
C SER A 523 24.47 4.39 -42.19
N SER A 524 25.76 4.36 -41.88
CA SER A 524 26.70 5.44 -41.55
C SER A 524 26.57 6.72 -42.40
N THR A 525 26.78 7.91 -41.81
CA THR A 525 28.02 8.70 -41.93
C THR A 525 27.87 10.13 -41.38
N SER A 526 29.00 10.64 -40.91
CA SER A 526 29.35 12.01 -40.57
C SER A 526 28.78 13.12 -41.47
N SER A 527 28.40 14.26 -40.88
CA SER A 527 29.05 15.56 -41.12
C SER A 527 28.21 16.72 -40.54
N SER A 528 28.89 17.63 -39.84
CA SER A 528 28.42 19.01 -39.65
C SER A 528 28.33 19.71 -41.02
N PRO A 529 27.52 20.77 -41.16
CA PRO A 529 28.16 22.08 -41.13
C PRO A 529 27.33 23.23 -40.53
N GLN A 530 28.09 24.30 -40.33
CA GLN A 530 27.79 25.60 -39.76
C GLN A 530 26.92 26.50 -40.65
N HIS A 531 26.34 27.52 -39.98
CA HIS A 531 26.07 28.88 -40.44
C HIS A 531 25.15 29.10 -41.67
N GLU A 532 24.05 29.82 -41.47
CA GLU A 532 23.97 31.21 -41.95
C GLU A 532 22.76 31.97 -41.40
N THR A 533 23.01 33.24 -41.10
CA THR A 533 22.08 34.22 -40.54
C THR A 533 21.57 35.08 -41.69
N LEU A 534 20.25 35.21 -41.87
CA LEU A 534 19.69 36.32 -42.65
C LEU A 534 18.44 36.89 -41.97
N LYS A 535 18.62 38.08 -41.42
CA LYS A 535 17.59 39.03 -41.01
C LYS A 535 16.94 39.63 -42.25
N HIS A 536 15.62 39.78 -42.25
CA HIS A 536 14.96 40.97 -42.82
C HIS A 536 13.64 41.28 -42.09
N ALA A 537 13.55 42.53 -41.62
CA ALA A 537 12.40 43.21 -41.04
C ALA A 537 11.29 43.44 -42.11
N CYS A 538 10.03 43.83 -41.82
CA CYS A 538 9.61 44.99 -41.02
C CYS A 538 8.06 45.09 -40.95
N LYS A 539 7.54 45.50 -39.79
CA LYS A 539 6.37 46.38 -39.52
C LYS A 539 4.95 45.94 -39.92
N GLN A 540 4.10 45.82 -38.88
CA GLN A 540 3.06 46.83 -38.61
C GLN A 540 2.70 46.85 -37.11
N GLU A 541 2.91 48.02 -36.48
CA GLU A 541 2.37 48.38 -35.17
C GLU A 541 0.91 48.83 -35.33
N GLN A 542 0.05 48.45 -34.37
CA GLN A 542 -1.00 49.34 -33.87
C GLN A 542 -1.29 49.02 -32.39
N GLN A 543 -1.42 50.10 -31.62
CA GLN A 543 -1.34 50.22 -30.17
C GLN A 543 -2.59 49.79 -29.41
N LEU A 544 -2.39 49.18 -28.24
CA LEU A 544 -3.10 49.36 -26.95
C LEU A 544 -2.26 48.54 -25.93
N GLY A 545 -1.58 49.02 -24.91
CA GLY A 545 -1.71 50.22 -24.09
C GLY A 545 -1.83 49.80 -22.62
N GLY A 546 -0.71 49.54 -21.94
CA GLY A 546 -0.65 49.53 -20.46
C GLY A 546 -0.28 48.22 -19.73
N ALA A 547 0.92 47.67 -19.93
CA ALA A 547 1.56 46.73 -18.98
C ALA A 547 3.06 46.55 -19.25
N ALA A 548 3.85 47.63 -19.19
CA ALA A 548 5.30 47.53 -19.26
C ALA A 548 5.95 48.73 -18.57
N GLN A 549 5.99 48.72 -17.24
CA GLN A 549 6.84 49.63 -16.45
C GLN A 549 7.31 48.94 -15.16
N ILE A 550 7.99 47.81 -15.30
CA ILE A 550 8.98 47.37 -14.31
C ILE A 550 10.08 46.64 -15.09
N VAL A 551 11.06 47.37 -15.60
CA VAL A 551 12.52 47.05 -15.62
C VAL A 551 13.18 48.29 -16.21
N GLU A 552 13.55 49.24 -15.36
CA GLU A 552 14.72 50.09 -15.56
C GLU A 552 14.86 50.98 -14.32
N MET A 553 15.81 50.63 -13.44
CA MET A 553 16.60 51.57 -12.62
C MET A 553 17.49 50.78 -11.65
N SER A 554 18.69 50.42 -12.10
CA SER A 554 19.98 50.68 -11.44
C SER A 554 21.05 49.74 -12.00
N ALA A 555 21.94 50.32 -12.79
CA ALA A 555 23.14 49.65 -13.25
C ALA A 555 24.12 49.50 -12.07
N SER A 556 24.08 48.36 -11.41
CA SER A 556 25.19 47.84 -10.62
C SER A 556 25.27 46.33 -10.86
N ALA A 557 26.30 45.90 -11.62
CA ALA A 557 26.69 44.51 -11.89
C ALA A 557 25.56 43.46 -11.68
N SER A 558 24.59 43.41 -12.60
CA SER A 558 23.47 42.48 -12.53
C SER A 558 24.02 41.05 -12.60
N LYS A 559 23.96 40.33 -11.48
CA LYS A 559 24.16 38.88 -11.47
C LYS A 559 23.12 38.27 -12.41
N THR A 560 23.56 37.57 -13.44
CA THR A 560 22.70 36.79 -14.33
C THR A 560 22.35 35.49 -13.63
N TYR A 561 21.07 35.29 -13.31
CA TYR A 561 20.57 34.04 -12.73
C TYR A 561 20.19 33.05 -13.83
N ARG A 562 20.28 31.74 -13.55
CA ARG A 562 19.87 30.72 -14.53
C ARG A 562 18.34 30.71 -14.74
N HIS A 563 17.95 30.41 -15.98
CA HIS A 563 16.56 30.26 -16.40
C HIS A 563 16.19 28.83 -16.80
N CYS A 564 17.09 27.87 -16.65
CA CYS A 564 16.86 26.44 -16.91
C CYS A 564 17.74 25.60 -15.99
N LEU A 565 17.37 24.34 -15.77
CA LEU A 565 18.23 23.40 -15.06
C LEU A 565 19.23 22.75 -16.02
N PRO A 566 20.35 22.20 -15.51
CA PRO A 566 21.35 21.48 -16.31
C PRO A 566 20.80 20.31 -17.11
N ALA A 567 19.79 19.60 -16.57
CA ALA A 567 19.11 18.50 -17.22
C ALA A 567 17.58 18.63 -17.07
N PRO A 568 16.79 18.14 -18.04
CA PRO A 568 15.34 18.05 -17.90
C PRO A 568 14.97 17.03 -16.81
N ALA A 569 13.76 17.16 -16.29
CA ALA A 569 13.15 16.18 -15.41
C ALA A 569 13.00 14.84 -16.12
N PHE A 570 13.16 13.75 -15.36
CA PHE A 570 12.90 12.40 -15.85
C PHE A 570 11.43 12.23 -16.17
N ASP A 571 11.16 11.42 -17.18
CA ASP A 571 9.80 10.96 -17.42
C ASP A 571 9.37 10.09 -16.23
N LYS A 572 8.29 10.52 -15.58
CA LYS A 572 7.74 9.82 -14.42
C LYS A 572 6.80 8.70 -14.84
N ASP A 573 6.40 8.66 -16.10
CA ASP A 573 5.45 7.68 -16.62
C ASP A 573 6.05 6.26 -16.67
N ASP A 574 7.39 6.15 -16.68
CA ASP A 574 8.11 4.88 -16.55
C ASP A 574 8.11 4.30 -15.12
N PHE A 575 7.78 5.11 -14.11
CA PHE A 575 7.89 4.74 -12.70
C PHE A 575 6.55 4.78 -11.97
N SER A 576 5.95 3.60 -11.81
CA SER A 576 4.78 3.46 -10.94
C SER A 576 5.21 3.41 -9.47
N VAL A 577 4.72 4.33 -8.64
CA VAL A 577 4.73 4.23 -7.17
C VAL A 577 4.16 2.91 -6.72
N TRP A 578 3.17 2.34 -7.42
CA TRP A 578 2.70 0.99 -7.09
C TRP A 578 3.81 -0.07 -7.21
N THR A 579 4.69 0.02 -8.22
CA THR A 579 5.85 -0.90 -8.36
C THR A 579 6.80 -0.80 -7.17
N ILE A 580 6.97 0.40 -6.63
CA ILE A 580 7.83 0.65 -5.46
C ILE A 580 7.14 0.20 -4.18
N LEU A 581 5.86 0.51 -4.00
CA LEU A 581 5.06 0.03 -2.87
C LEU A 581 4.97 -1.50 -2.84
N LYS A 582 4.90 -2.14 -4.01
CA LYS A 582 4.98 -3.59 -4.20
C LYS A 582 6.33 -4.16 -3.74
N GLN A 583 7.45 -3.52 -4.09
CA GLN A 583 8.79 -3.89 -3.61
C GLN A 583 8.99 -3.67 -2.10
N CYS A 584 8.09 -2.91 -1.49
CA CYS A 584 8.09 -2.56 -0.07
C CYS A 584 7.18 -3.47 0.78
N ILE A 585 6.40 -4.36 0.16
CA ILE A 585 5.51 -5.30 0.86
C ILE A 585 6.37 -6.32 1.61
N GLY A 586 6.31 -6.29 2.95
CA GLY A 586 7.08 -7.17 3.84
C GLY A 586 8.31 -6.52 4.49
N LYS A 587 8.67 -5.29 4.13
CA LYS A 587 9.69 -4.47 4.83
C LYS A 587 9.02 -3.56 5.86
N GLU A 588 9.73 -3.21 6.95
CA GLU A 588 9.25 -2.17 7.88
C GLU A 588 9.10 -0.84 7.12
N LEU A 589 7.85 -0.36 7.01
CA LEU A 589 7.49 0.88 6.32
C LEU A 589 8.31 2.11 6.76
N SER A 590 8.84 2.09 7.99
CA SER A 590 9.65 3.17 8.58
C SER A 590 11.09 3.25 8.04
N LYS A 591 11.56 2.26 7.27
CA LYS A 591 12.95 2.19 6.75
C LYS A 591 13.05 2.46 5.24
N ILE A 592 11.94 2.74 4.59
CA ILE A 592 11.83 2.79 3.13
C ILE A 592 12.03 4.24 2.69
N THR A 593 13.19 4.54 2.10
CA THR A 593 13.43 5.85 1.50
C THR A 593 12.63 5.96 0.20
N MET A 594 11.84 7.04 0.06
CA MET A 594 11.13 7.30 -1.19
C MET A 594 12.14 7.37 -2.35
N PRO A 595 11.91 6.68 -3.48
CA PRO A 595 12.85 6.73 -4.59
C PRO A 595 13.04 8.14 -5.12
N VAL A 596 14.27 8.43 -5.54
CA VAL A 596 14.70 9.77 -5.95
C VAL A 596 13.89 10.30 -7.14
N VAL A 597 13.30 9.43 -7.96
CA VAL A 597 12.48 9.82 -9.12
C VAL A 597 11.25 10.67 -8.76
N PHE A 598 10.70 10.51 -7.53
CA PHE A 598 9.58 11.33 -7.06
C PHE A 598 10.04 12.64 -6.43
N ASN A 599 11.34 12.81 -6.25
CA ASN A 599 11.88 14.06 -5.78
C ASN A 599 11.91 15.10 -6.90
N GLU A 600 11.96 16.35 -6.48
CA GLU A 600 12.43 17.47 -7.27
C GLU A 600 13.80 17.87 -6.75
N PRO A 601 14.66 18.50 -7.57
CA PRO A 601 16.02 18.86 -7.18
C PRO A 601 16.07 20.11 -6.26
N LEU A 602 15.24 20.14 -5.23
CA LEU A 602 15.25 21.14 -4.16
C LEU A 602 15.08 20.47 -2.80
N SER A 603 15.78 21.00 -1.79
CA SER A 603 15.53 20.73 -0.37
C SER A 603 14.23 21.40 0.08
N PHE A 604 13.58 20.86 1.10
CA PHE A 604 12.42 21.55 1.70
C PHE A 604 12.79 22.93 2.24
N LEU A 605 14.04 23.15 2.67
CA LEU A 605 14.54 24.47 3.07
C LEU A 605 14.50 25.48 1.91
N GLN A 606 14.79 25.03 0.69
CA GLN A 606 14.69 25.84 -0.53
C GLN A 606 13.22 26.09 -0.89
N ARG A 607 12.36 25.05 -0.81
CA ARG A 607 10.92 25.19 -1.03
C ARG A 607 10.28 26.25 -0.13
N LEU A 608 10.69 26.32 1.14
CA LEU A 608 10.24 27.37 2.07
C LEU A 608 10.65 28.77 1.63
N CYS A 609 11.81 28.92 0.99
CA CYS A 609 12.27 30.23 0.52
C CYS A 609 11.47 30.78 -0.66
N GLU A 610 10.67 29.94 -1.33
CA GLU A 610 9.73 30.39 -2.37
C GLU A 610 8.61 31.28 -1.82
N TYR A 611 8.39 31.30 -0.50
CA TYR A 611 7.55 32.32 0.14
C TYR A 611 7.99 33.74 -0.21
N MET A 612 9.28 33.93 -0.54
CA MET A 612 9.87 35.23 -0.84
C MET A 612 9.78 35.67 -2.31
N ASP A 613 9.20 34.86 -3.19
CA ASP A 613 9.09 35.17 -4.64
C ASP A 613 8.38 36.52 -4.86
N TYR A 614 7.34 36.80 -4.06
CA TYR A 614 6.57 38.05 -4.10
C TYR A 614 6.85 38.98 -2.92
N SER A 615 8.10 38.97 -2.40
CA SER A 615 8.53 39.80 -1.25
C SER A 615 8.28 41.30 -1.42
N TYR A 616 8.17 41.82 -2.65
CA TYR A 616 7.79 43.22 -2.91
C TYR A 616 6.43 43.61 -2.30
N LEU A 617 5.54 42.65 -2.02
CA LEU A 617 4.27 42.90 -1.35
C LEU A 617 4.48 43.39 0.09
N LEU A 618 5.54 42.90 0.77
CA LEU A 618 5.93 43.39 2.09
C LEU A 618 6.52 44.79 2.02
N ASP A 619 7.25 45.12 0.94
CA ASP A 619 7.70 46.50 0.68
C ASP A 619 6.50 47.45 0.47
N LYS A 620 5.48 47.02 -0.29
CA LYS A 620 4.23 47.78 -0.47
C LYS A 620 3.45 47.94 0.84
N ALA A 621 3.39 46.89 1.66
CA ALA A 621 2.79 46.97 2.99
C ALA A 621 3.56 47.98 3.85
N SER A 622 4.88 47.88 3.95
CA SER A 622 5.71 48.79 4.73
C SER A 622 5.59 50.26 4.27
N ALA A 623 5.43 50.51 2.97
CA ALA A 623 5.26 51.85 2.42
C ALA A 623 3.84 52.44 2.64
N SER A 624 2.85 51.64 3.01
CA SER A 624 1.46 52.07 3.11
C SER A 624 1.15 52.72 4.47
N GLY A 625 0.49 53.89 4.45
CA GLY A 625 0.10 54.62 5.67
C GLY A 625 -1.11 54.06 6.41
N ASP A 626 -2.02 53.37 5.71
CA ASP A 626 -3.25 52.79 6.25
C ASP A 626 -3.04 51.33 6.71
N SER A 627 -3.36 51.03 7.97
CA SER A 627 -3.24 49.69 8.57
C SER A 627 -4.07 48.63 7.85
N LEU A 628 -5.26 48.97 7.37
CA LEU A 628 -6.11 48.05 6.61
C LEU A 628 -5.49 47.73 5.24
N VAL A 629 -4.81 48.69 4.61
CA VAL A 629 -4.10 48.46 3.35
C VAL A 629 -2.85 47.61 3.57
N ARG A 630 -2.11 47.85 4.67
CA ARG A 630 -0.98 46.99 5.07
C ARG A 630 -1.41 45.56 5.26
N LEU A 631 -2.48 45.34 6.02
CA LEU A 631 -3.04 44.01 6.28
C LEU A 631 -3.47 43.30 4.98
N GLN A 632 -4.04 44.03 4.01
CA GLN A 632 -4.36 43.49 2.68
C GLN A 632 -3.12 43.03 1.92
N TYR A 633 -2.04 43.82 1.91
CA TYR A 633 -0.78 43.42 1.25
C TYR A 633 -0.07 42.26 1.96
N VAL A 634 -0.08 42.23 3.30
CA VAL A 634 0.44 41.10 4.08
C VAL A 634 -0.37 39.83 3.78
N THR A 635 -1.68 39.94 3.65
CA THR A 635 -2.54 38.81 3.26
C THR A 635 -2.25 38.38 1.81
N ALA A 636 -2.06 39.32 0.89
CA ALA A 636 -1.69 39.01 -0.49
C ALA A 636 -0.33 38.29 -0.57
N PHE A 637 0.63 38.68 0.28
CA PHE A 637 1.91 37.98 0.44
C PHE A 637 1.69 36.54 0.93
N ALA A 638 0.89 36.34 1.98
CA ALA A 638 0.57 35.02 2.51
C ALA A 638 -0.12 34.10 1.47
N VAL A 639 -1.01 34.64 0.63
CA VAL A 639 -1.65 33.90 -0.47
C VAL A 639 -0.65 33.60 -1.59
N SER A 640 0.20 34.57 -1.95
CA SER A 640 1.15 34.42 -3.07
C SER A 640 2.14 33.27 -2.85
N ALA A 641 2.49 33.00 -1.59
CA ALA A 641 3.32 31.88 -1.16
C ALA A 641 2.74 30.50 -1.53
N CYS A 642 1.43 30.40 -1.76
CA CYS A 642 0.76 29.18 -2.17
C CYS A 642 0.89 28.90 -3.68
N SER A 643 1.14 29.92 -4.51
CA SER A 643 1.04 29.85 -5.97
C SER A 643 2.07 28.94 -6.63
N SER A 644 3.28 28.83 -6.07
CA SER A 644 4.33 27.98 -6.65
C SER A 644 4.00 26.48 -6.58
N ASN A 645 3.08 26.08 -5.70
CA ASN A 645 2.65 24.68 -5.56
C ASN A 645 1.82 24.16 -6.73
N GLU A 646 1.24 25.04 -7.55
CA GLU A 646 0.47 24.62 -8.74
C GLU A 646 1.36 23.75 -9.66
N HIS A 647 0.82 22.62 -10.13
CA HIS A 647 1.54 21.63 -10.96
C HIS A 647 2.82 20.99 -10.35
N ARG A 648 3.27 21.40 -9.16
CA ARG A 648 4.47 20.85 -8.51
C ARG A 648 4.14 19.65 -7.63
N LEU A 649 4.01 18.51 -8.28
CA LEU A 649 3.62 17.23 -7.68
C LEU A 649 4.79 16.41 -7.12
N SER A 650 6.04 16.79 -7.43
CA SER A 650 7.24 16.19 -6.84
C SER A 650 7.42 16.61 -5.37
N LYS A 651 7.96 15.70 -4.54
CA LYS A 651 8.31 15.99 -3.14
C LYS A 651 9.72 16.60 -3.07
N PRO A 652 9.93 17.74 -2.40
CA PRO A 652 11.29 18.21 -2.12
C PRO A 652 12.06 17.22 -1.24
N PHE A 653 13.39 17.24 -1.30
CA PHE A 653 14.22 16.43 -0.42
C PHE A 653 13.96 16.79 1.04
N ASN A 654 13.82 15.77 1.88
CA ASN A 654 13.74 15.96 3.31
C ASN A 654 15.11 16.46 3.81
N PRO A 655 15.20 17.63 4.45
CA PRO A 655 16.48 18.16 4.89
C PRO A 655 17.10 17.28 5.98
N LEU A 656 18.42 17.11 5.94
CA LEU A 656 19.15 16.44 7.01
C LEU A 656 19.14 17.31 8.28
N LEU A 657 19.20 16.70 9.46
CA LEU A 657 19.28 17.45 10.73
C LEU A 657 20.54 18.32 10.76
N GLY A 658 20.37 19.63 10.91
CA GLY A 658 21.46 20.61 10.84
C GLY A 658 21.80 21.08 9.43
N GLU A 659 21.10 20.61 8.40
CA GLU A 659 21.16 21.20 7.07
C GLU A 659 20.71 22.66 7.13
N THR A 660 21.40 23.52 6.39
CA THR A 660 21.09 24.95 6.29
C THR A 660 20.84 25.33 4.83
N TYR A 661 20.18 26.46 4.63
CA TYR A 661 20.14 27.10 3.32
C TYR A 661 20.12 28.61 3.47
N GLU A 662 20.90 29.32 2.65
CA GLU A 662 20.77 30.76 2.50
C GLU A 662 20.36 31.19 1.10
N LEU A 663 19.67 32.34 1.03
CA LEU A 663 19.44 33.06 -0.20
C LEU A 663 19.57 34.57 0.05
N ASP A 664 20.52 35.19 -0.64
CA ASP A 664 20.79 36.63 -0.61
C ASP A 664 20.44 37.21 -1.99
N ARG A 665 19.37 38.02 -2.05
CA ARG A 665 18.83 38.61 -3.28
C ARG A 665 18.87 40.14 -3.20
N PRO A 666 20.01 40.78 -3.49
CA PRO A 666 20.13 42.24 -3.48
C PRO A 666 19.17 42.94 -4.46
N ASP A 667 18.86 42.28 -5.58
CA ASP A 667 17.91 42.75 -6.59
C ASP A 667 16.46 42.77 -6.07
N LEU A 668 16.09 41.83 -5.21
CA LEU A 668 14.81 41.79 -4.50
C LEU A 668 14.88 42.40 -3.09
N ARG A 669 16.07 42.86 -2.67
CA ARG A 669 16.37 43.53 -1.41
C ARG A 669 16.00 42.73 -0.15
N PHE A 670 16.24 41.43 -0.16
CA PHE A 670 16.12 40.59 1.03
C PHE A 670 17.24 39.57 1.12
N ARG A 671 17.46 39.08 2.33
CA ARG A 671 18.22 37.86 2.58
C ARG A 671 17.45 36.95 3.54
N ILE A 672 17.56 35.64 3.34
CA ILE A 672 16.89 34.61 4.14
C ILE A 672 17.89 33.51 4.49
N VAL A 673 17.78 33.00 5.71
CA VAL A 673 18.47 31.82 6.21
C VAL A 673 17.44 30.83 6.76
N SER A 674 17.65 29.55 6.53
CA SER A 674 16.86 28.47 7.12
C SER A 674 17.74 27.32 7.61
N GLU A 675 17.24 26.59 8.62
CA GLU A 675 17.91 25.44 9.23
C GLU A 675 16.88 24.34 9.53
N GLN A 676 17.28 23.08 9.31
CA GLN A 676 16.54 21.93 9.80
C GLN A 676 16.84 21.72 11.29
N VAL A 677 15.99 22.31 12.13
CA VAL A 677 16.16 22.36 13.59
C VAL A 677 15.74 21.05 14.29
N SER A 678 14.88 20.25 13.65
CA SER A 678 14.46 18.94 14.15
C SER A 678 14.15 17.99 12.99
N HIS A 679 14.39 16.69 13.19
CA HIS A 679 14.08 15.65 12.20
C HIS A 679 12.96 14.71 12.67
N HIS A 680 12.73 14.59 13.99
CA HIS A 680 11.60 13.85 14.56
C HIS A 680 10.93 14.67 15.69
N PRO A 681 9.82 15.36 15.40
CA PRO A 681 9.22 15.56 14.08
C PRO A 681 10.09 16.45 13.16
N PRO A 682 9.92 16.41 11.82
CA PRO A 682 10.66 17.27 10.91
C PRO A 682 10.18 18.72 11.06
N ILE A 683 11.07 19.61 11.49
CA ILE A 683 10.81 21.04 11.65
C ILE A 683 11.93 21.83 10.97
N SER A 684 11.54 22.73 10.07
CA SER A 684 12.43 23.67 9.41
C SER A 684 12.13 25.08 9.92
N ALA A 685 13.13 25.78 10.42
CA ALA A 685 13.01 27.17 10.85
C ALA A 685 13.61 28.10 9.79
N PHE A 686 13.05 29.29 9.62
CA PHE A 686 13.56 30.28 8.69
C PHE A 686 13.47 31.70 9.25
N TYR A 687 14.36 32.56 8.78
CA TYR A 687 14.41 33.97 9.10
C TYR A 687 14.86 34.77 7.88
N ALA A 688 14.03 35.72 7.46
CA ALA A 688 14.29 36.64 6.38
C ALA A 688 14.20 38.08 6.86
N GLU A 689 15.09 38.91 6.34
CA GLU A 689 15.10 40.34 6.57
C GLU A 689 15.13 41.09 5.24
N GLY A 690 14.22 42.04 5.10
CA GLY A 690 14.20 43.01 4.02
C GLY A 690 14.49 44.42 4.55
N LYS A 691 14.19 45.45 3.74
CA LYS A 691 14.54 46.83 4.07
C LYS A 691 13.83 47.36 5.33
N GLN A 692 12.53 47.07 5.48
CA GLN A 692 11.65 47.59 6.56
C GLN A 692 10.62 46.55 6.98
N TRP A 693 10.98 45.28 6.88
CA TRP A 693 10.16 44.16 7.32
C TRP A 693 11.05 42.98 7.70
N LEU A 694 10.56 42.17 8.64
CA LEU A 694 11.12 40.87 9.02
C LEU A 694 10.08 39.80 8.72
N PHE A 695 10.53 38.64 8.28
CA PHE A 695 9.66 37.50 7.99
C PHE A 695 10.30 36.24 8.56
N HIS A 696 9.62 35.56 9.49
CA HIS A 696 10.18 34.40 10.17
C HIS A 696 9.10 33.42 10.60
N GLY A 697 9.53 32.21 10.92
CA GLY A 697 8.65 31.17 11.38
C GLY A 697 9.33 29.81 11.38
N SER A 698 8.53 28.79 11.67
CA SER A 698 8.95 27.40 11.52
C SER A 698 7.80 26.58 10.98
N VAL A 699 8.11 25.58 10.16
CA VAL A 699 7.11 24.73 9.50
C VAL A 699 7.39 23.26 9.81
N HIS A 700 6.36 22.58 10.27
CA HIS A 700 6.27 21.15 10.46
C HIS A 700 5.17 20.60 9.54
N PRO A 701 5.53 20.03 8.37
CA PRO A 701 4.55 19.45 7.46
C PRO A 701 4.06 18.10 7.97
N LYS A 702 2.90 18.06 8.64
CA LYS A 702 2.28 16.81 9.09
C LYS A 702 1.51 16.16 7.94
N LEU A 703 1.85 14.92 7.62
CA LEU A 703 1.20 14.16 6.54
C LEU A 703 0.06 13.30 7.08
N LYS A 704 -1.03 13.17 6.32
CA LYS A 704 -2.14 12.24 6.57
C LYS A 704 -2.57 11.57 5.28
N PHE A 705 -2.61 10.25 5.28
CA PHE A 705 -3.05 9.46 4.13
C PHE A 705 -4.54 9.11 4.24
N TRP A 706 -5.31 9.46 3.20
CA TRP A 706 -6.77 9.26 3.12
C TRP A 706 -7.15 8.21 2.06
N GLY A 707 -6.30 7.20 1.83
CA GLY A 707 -6.54 6.13 0.85
C GLY A 707 -6.19 6.53 -0.58
N LYS A 708 -6.86 7.54 -1.17
CA LYS A 708 -6.54 8.01 -2.54
C LYS A 708 -5.80 9.34 -2.58
N SER A 709 -5.67 10.01 -1.44
CA SER A 709 -5.10 11.35 -1.35
C SER A 709 -4.16 11.45 -0.14
N VAL A 710 -3.16 12.34 -0.22
CA VAL A 710 -2.32 12.72 0.92
C VAL A 710 -2.64 14.16 1.27
N GLU A 711 -3.12 14.36 2.50
CA GLU A 711 -3.27 15.69 3.09
C GLU A 711 -1.96 16.09 3.79
N ILE A 712 -1.51 17.29 3.50
CA ILE A 712 -0.33 17.94 4.07
C ILE A 712 -0.83 19.10 4.93
N GLN A 713 -0.55 19.03 6.22
CA GLN A 713 -0.92 20.04 7.21
C GLN A 713 0.34 20.78 7.67
N PRO A 714 0.67 21.95 7.08
CA PRO A 714 1.84 22.74 7.47
C PRO A 714 1.62 23.39 8.83
N LYS A 715 2.04 22.73 9.91
CA LYS A 715 1.94 23.25 11.27
C LYS A 715 3.05 24.26 11.53
N GLY A 716 2.70 25.35 12.21
CA GLY A 716 3.65 26.38 12.62
C GLY A 716 3.11 27.77 12.37
N MET A 717 3.54 28.71 13.22
CA MET A 717 3.17 30.10 13.11
C MET A 717 4.12 30.81 12.14
N ILE A 718 3.55 31.56 11.21
CA ILE A 718 4.28 32.44 10.31
C ILE A 718 4.11 33.87 10.82
N THR A 719 5.21 34.63 10.86
CA THR A 719 5.24 35.97 11.42
C THR A 719 5.86 36.96 10.45
N VAL A 720 5.20 38.10 10.26
CA VAL A 720 5.74 39.29 9.59
C VAL A 720 5.78 40.43 10.59
N GLU A 721 6.91 41.12 10.68
CA GLU A 721 7.04 42.34 11.46
C GLU A 721 7.30 43.50 10.51
N LEU A 722 6.64 44.64 10.74
CA LEU A 722 6.88 45.89 10.04
C LEU A 722 7.44 46.92 11.05
N PRO A 723 8.76 46.97 11.27
CA PRO A 723 9.37 47.81 12.31
C PRO A 723 9.04 49.30 12.19
N SER A 724 8.89 49.82 10.96
CA SER A 724 8.52 51.22 10.72
C SER A 724 7.16 51.61 11.29
N HIS A 725 6.27 50.64 11.51
CA HIS A 725 4.92 50.83 12.06
C HIS A 725 4.78 50.23 13.46
N GLY A 726 5.76 49.46 13.96
CA GLY A 726 5.63 48.71 15.21
C GLY A 726 4.54 47.64 15.15
N GLU A 727 4.30 47.07 13.98
CA GLU A 727 3.21 46.11 13.74
C GLU A 727 3.70 44.70 13.53
N VAL A 728 2.95 43.74 14.05
CA VAL A 728 3.24 42.31 13.91
C VAL A 728 2.01 41.57 13.43
N TYR A 729 2.24 40.72 12.43
CA TYR A 729 1.23 39.95 11.74
C TYR A 729 1.53 38.47 11.89
N THR A 730 0.50 37.66 12.17
CA THR A 730 0.67 36.21 12.25
C THR A 730 -0.44 35.45 11.53
N TRP A 731 -0.10 34.30 10.96
CA TRP A 731 -1.06 33.33 10.41
C TRP A 731 -0.50 31.90 10.44
N GLN A 732 -1.37 30.93 10.19
CA GLN A 732 -1.01 29.55 9.87
C GLN A 732 -1.32 29.27 8.40
N ASN A 733 -0.48 28.45 7.76
CA ASN A 733 -0.69 28.06 6.37
C ASN A 733 -1.86 27.07 6.24
N VAL A 734 -2.52 27.08 5.10
CA VAL A 734 -3.66 26.19 4.81
C VAL A 734 -3.23 24.77 4.48
N ASN A 735 -4.17 23.82 4.57
CA ASN A 735 -3.90 22.44 4.21
C ASN A 735 -3.73 22.34 2.69
N SER A 736 -2.82 21.47 2.27
CA SER A 736 -2.68 21.06 0.87
C SER A 736 -3.07 19.60 0.74
N CYS A 737 -3.68 19.20 -0.36
CA CYS A 737 -4.04 17.82 -0.61
C CYS A 737 -3.61 17.42 -2.01
N VAL A 738 -2.82 16.35 -2.10
CA VAL A 738 -2.46 15.71 -3.37
C VAL A 738 -3.40 14.55 -3.57
N HIS A 739 -4.20 14.61 -4.62
CA HIS A 739 -5.20 13.61 -4.96
C HIS A 739 -4.68 12.60 -5.96
N ASN A 740 -5.39 11.48 -6.07
CA ASN A 740 -5.13 10.40 -7.02
C ASN A 740 -3.74 9.77 -6.85
N ILE A 741 -3.25 9.67 -5.61
CA ILE A 741 -1.91 9.14 -5.32
C ILE A 741 -1.76 7.63 -5.54
N ILE A 742 -2.84 6.92 -5.92
CA ILE A 742 -2.79 5.50 -6.26
C ILE A 742 -3.07 5.30 -7.75
N VAL A 743 -4.21 5.84 -8.24
CA VAL A 743 -4.64 5.72 -9.63
C VAL A 743 -5.27 7.04 -10.08
N GLY A 744 -4.96 7.46 -11.32
CA GLY A 744 -5.49 8.67 -11.96
C GLY A 744 -4.45 9.79 -12.04
N LYS A 745 -4.76 10.86 -12.79
CA LYS A 745 -3.89 12.03 -12.91
C LYS A 745 -3.76 12.71 -11.55
N LEU A 746 -2.53 12.86 -11.07
CA LEU A 746 -2.20 13.59 -9.85
C LEU A 746 -2.59 15.06 -10.00
N TRP A 747 -3.19 15.62 -8.96
CA TRP A 747 -3.47 17.04 -8.87
C TRP A 747 -3.44 17.49 -7.43
N ILE A 748 -3.20 18.79 -7.22
CA ILE A 748 -3.08 19.40 -5.91
C ILE A 748 -4.18 20.43 -5.70
N GLU A 749 -4.78 20.44 -4.52
CA GLU A 749 -5.58 21.55 -4.03
C GLU A 749 -5.05 22.08 -2.72
N GLN A 750 -5.44 23.32 -2.41
CA GLN A 750 -5.25 23.92 -1.11
C GLN A 750 -6.61 24.35 -0.58
N TYR A 751 -6.91 24.02 0.66
CA TYR A 751 -8.19 24.30 1.29
C TYR A 751 -8.05 24.59 2.78
N GLY A 752 -9.08 25.24 3.32
CA GLY A 752 -9.16 25.60 4.73
C GLY A 752 -9.32 27.10 4.92
N GLU A 753 -9.33 27.51 6.18
CA GLU A 753 -9.44 28.92 6.56
C GLU A 753 -8.05 29.44 6.94
N MET A 754 -7.67 30.58 6.35
CA MET A 754 -6.48 31.34 6.73
C MET A 754 -6.92 32.58 7.49
N GLU A 755 -6.44 32.71 8.74
CA GLU A 755 -6.67 33.88 9.57
C GLU A 755 -5.37 34.67 9.74
N VAL A 756 -5.29 35.87 9.15
CA VAL A 756 -4.15 36.79 9.28
C VAL A 756 -4.50 37.85 10.31
N LYS A 757 -3.77 37.90 11.43
CA LYS A 757 -4.03 38.83 12.55
C LYS A 757 -2.94 39.88 12.65
N ASN A 758 -3.32 41.15 12.77
CA ASN A 758 -2.44 42.22 13.23
C ASN A 758 -2.59 42.36 14.75
N HIS A 759 -1.52 42.05 15.49
CA HIS A 759 -1.54 42.09 16.97
C HIS A 759 -1.48 43.50 17.54
N THR A 760 -1.07 44.48 16.76
CA THR A 760 -0.94 45.88 17.20
C THR A 760 -2.24 46.65 17.02
N THR A 761 -2.93 46.48 15.88
CA THR A 761 -4.19 47.19 15.58
C THR A 761 -5.45 46.38 15.91
N ALA A 762 -5.30 45.10 16.23
CA ALA A 762 -6.39 44.13 16.43
C ALA A 762 -7.29 43.90 15.20
N GLU A 763 -6.84 44.35 14.02
CA GLU A 763 -7.47 44.05 12.74
C GLU A 763 -7.13 42.63 12.29
N LYS A 764 -8.01 42.02 11.51
CA LYS A 764 -7.78 40.66 11.00
C LYS A 764 -8.42 40.39 9.65
N VAL A 765 -7.88 39.41 8.93
CA VAL A 765 -8.48 38.86 7.73
C VAL A 765 -8.86 37.42 7.99
N VAL A 766 -10.04 37.03 7.52
CA VAL A 766 -10.45 35.61 7.44
C VAL A 766 -10.69 35.29 5.97
N LEU A 767 -9.86 34.41 5.42
CA LEU A 767 -9.87 34.02 4.01
C LEU A 767 -10.15 32.52 3.88
N ASN A 768 -11.14 32.16 3.07
CA ASN A 768 -11.52 30.77 2.83
C ASN A 768 -10.92 30.28 1.52
N PHE A 769 -10.09 29.26 1.59
CA PHE A 769 -9.64 28.48 0.43
C PHE A 769 -10.68 27.41 0.16
N ARG A 770 -11.38 27.54 -0.97
CA ARG A 770 -12.51 26.69 -1.32
C ARG A 770 -12.01 25.32 -1.81
N PRO A 771 -12.50 24.20 -1.24
CA PRO A 771 -12.23 22.88 -1.80
C PRO A 771 -12.91 22.73 -3.16
N SER A 772 -12.38 21.87 -4.02
CA SER A 772 -12.86 21.65 -5.39
C SER A 772 -14.37 21.34 -5.48
N GLY A 773 -14.91 20.63 -4.48
CA GLY A 773 -16.31 20.18 -4.45
C GLY A 773 -16.61 19.13 -5.53
N TRP A 774 -17.87 18.65 -5.62
CA TRP A 774 -18.24 17.51 -6.49
C TRP A 774 -18.12 17.79 -8.01
N PHE A 775 -18.02 19.05 -8.41
CA PHE A 775 -18.00 19.46 -9.82
C PHE A 775 -16.83 20.39 -10.17
N GLY A 776 -15.83 20.55 -9.29
CA GLY A 776 -14.64 21.37 -9.55
C GLY A 776 -14.85 22.89 -9.74
N LYS A 777 -16.09 23.40 -9.58
CA LYS A 777 -16.44 24.79 -9.90
C LYS A 777 -15.86 25.84 -8.95
N GLU A 778 -15.41 25.41 -7.78
CA GLU A 778 -14.81 26.28 -6.76
C GLU A 778 -13.30 26.04 -6.62
N LEU A 779 -12.71 25.21 -7.51
CA LEU A 779 -11.30 24.87 -7.49
C LEU A 779 -10.44 26.14 -7.55
N HIS A 780 -9.43 26.19 -6.67
CA HIS A 780 -8.48 27.28 -6.47
C HIS A 780 -9.04 28.63 -5.98
N LYS A 781 -10.37 28.75 -5.79
CA LYS A 781 -10.95 30.02 -5.37
C LYS A 781 -10.63 30.36 -3.91
N ILE A 782 -10.39 31.64 -3.68
CA ILE A 782 -10.27 32.23 -2.37
C ILE A 782 -11.31 33.34 -2.22
N ASP A 783 -11.96 33.41 -1.05
CA ASP A 783 -12.79 34.56 -0.68
C ASP A 783 -12.88 34.78 0.83
N GLY A 784 -12.95 36.04 1.23
CA GLY A 784 -12.86 36.43 2.62
C GLY A 784 -13.14 37.91 2.86
N TYR A 785 -12.96 38.33 4.11
CA TYR A 785 -13.19 39.72 4.52
C TYR A 785 -12.07 40.22 5.42
N VAL A 786 -11.82 41.52 5.31
CA VAL A 786 -10.99 42.29 6.24
C VAL A 786 -11.89 42.86 7.33
N TYR A 787 -11.53 42.62 8.58
CA TYR A 787 -12.23 43.04 9.78
C TYR A 787 -11.41 44.11 10.51
N ASP A 788 -12.09 45.18 10.92
CA ASP A 788 -11.52 46.15 11.87
C ASP A 788 -11.55 45.60 13.31
N LYS A 789 -11.01 46.38 14.25
CA LYS A 789 -10.99 46.04 15.68
C LYS A 789 -12.41 45.87 16.27
N GLU A 790 -13.42 46.54 15.72
CA GLU A 790 -14.84 46.40 16.08
C GLU A 790 -15.51 45.17 15.43
N LYS A 791 -14.77 44.37 14.65
CA LYS A 791 -15.25 43.20 13.88
C LYS A 791 -16.23 43.56 12.76
N ASN A 792 -16.22 44.79 12.27
CA ASN A 792 -16.96 45.17 11.07
C ASN A 792 -16.19 44.77 9.81
N LYS A 793 -16.92 44.29 8.81
CA LYS A 793 -16.35 44.04 7.48
C LYS A 793 -16.02 45.38 6.81
N ARG A 794 -14.76 45.59 6.46
CA ARG A 794 -14.31 46.83 5.78
C ARG A 794 -14.05 46.62 4.30
N ARG A 795 -13.52 45.46 3.92
CA ARG A 795 -13.21 45.10 2.54
C ARG A 795 -13.49 43.62 2.34
N ALA A 796 -13.89 43.26 1.12
CA ALA A 796 -13.93 41.87 0.69
C ALA A 796 -12.70 41.55 -0.14
N LEU A 797 -12.13 40.36 0.07
CA LEU A 797 -10.99 39.83 -0.67
C LEU A 797 -11.44 38.60 -1.44
N TYR A 798 -11.05 38.49 -2.71
CA TYR A 798 -11.40 37.34 -3.54
C TYR A 798 -10.40 37.12 -4.67
N GLY A 799 -10.38 35.92 -5.24
CA GLY A 799 -9.51 35.60 -6.37
C GLY A 799 -9.27 34.10 -6.50
N ARG A 800 -8.13 33.73 -7.07
CA ARG A 800 -7.63 32.36 -7.16
C ARG A 800 -6.17 32.32 -6.75
N TRP A 801 -5.80 31.44 -5.82
CA TRP A 801 -4.42 31.38 -5.31
C TRP A 801 -3.39 30.95 -6.37
N THR A 802 -3.85 30.41 -7.50
CA THR A 802 -3.04 30.07 -8.68
C THR A 802 -2.86 31.24 -9.66
N GLU A 803 -3.69 32.29 -9.57
CA GLU A 803 -3.73 33.36 -10.58
C GLU A 803 -3.54 34.74 -9.97
N ASN A 804 -4.45 35.18 -9.08
CA ASN A 804 -4.52 36.56 -8.61
C ASN A 804 -5.39 36.73 -7.36
N MET A 805 -5.27 37.92 -6.77
CA MET A 805 -6.07 38.34 -5.62
C MET A 805 -6.47 39.81 -5.75
N TYR A 806 -7.75 40.08 -5.48
CA TYR A 806 -8.38 41.39 -5.56
C TYR A 806 -8.99 41.80 -4.22
N SER A 807 -9.17 43.11 -4.07
CA SER A 807 -9.89 43.76 -2.97
C SER A 807 -11.01 44.63 -3.52
N VAL A 808 -12.19 44.53 -2.93
CA VAL A 808 -13.38 45.28 -3.34
C VAL A 808 -14.20 45.72 -2.12
N ASP A 809 -15.13 46.65 -2.35
CA ASP A 809 -16.12 47.02 -1.34
C ASP A 809 -17.02 45.84 -0.95
N VAL A 810 -17.43 45.81 0.33
CA VAL A 810 -18.21 44.71 0.90
C VAL A 810 -19.60 44.61 0.27
N GLU A 811 -20.29 45.73 0.05
CA GLU A 811 -21.65 45.73 -0.50
C GLU A 811 -21.63 45.22 -1.94
N LEU A 812 -20.68 45.72 -2.73
CA LEU A 812 -20.49 45.29 -4.11
C LEU A 812 -20.20 43.79 -4.21
N PHE A 813 -19.36 43.25 -3.32
CA PHE A 813 -19.04 41.83 -3.30
C PHE A 813 -20.23 40.93 -2.94
N GLU A 814 -21.03 41.34 -1.97
CA GLU A 814 -22.26 40.61 -1.60
C GLU A 814 -23.29 40.64 -2.74
N ASP A 815 -23.41 41.76 -3.45
CA ASP A 815 -24.23 41.87 -4.65
C ASP A 815 -23.75 40.97 -5.79
N MET A 816 -22.43 40.88 -6.01
CA MET A 816 -21.84 39.94 -6.97
C MET A 816 -22.20 38.49 -6.60
N LYS A 817 -22.02 38.11 -5.33
CA LYS A 817 -22.40 36.77 -4.82
C LYS A 817 -23.90 36.47 -4.95
N ARG A 818 -24.77 37.46 -4.73
CA ARG A 818 -26.23 37.30 -4.87
C ARG A 818 -26.61 37.05 -6.33
N LYS A 819 -26.09 37.84 -7.26
CA LYS A 819 -26.33 37.69 -8.72
C LYS A 819 -25.85 36.34 -9.25
N GLU A 820 -24.73 35.81 -8.75
CA GLU A 820 -24.28 34.46 -9.09
C GLU A 820 -25.26 33.37 -8.64
N LYS A 821 -25.76 33.47 -7.40
CA LYS A 821 -26.73 32.51 -6.85
C LYS A 821 -28.06 32.54 -7.62
N GLU A 822 -28.51 33.71 -8.04
CA GLU A 822 -29.72 33.87 -8.86
C GLU A 822 -29.56 33.29 -10.27
N LYS A 823 -28.41 33.53 -10.93
CA LYS A 823 -28.09 32.90 -12.21
C LYS A 823 -28.00 31.36 -12.11
N LYS A 824 -27.45 30.82 -11.02
CA LYS A 824 -27.41 29.37 -10.76
C LYS A 824 -28.84 28.78 -10.62
N LYS A 825 -29.79 29.50 -10.02
CA LYS A 825 -31.20 29.08 -9.92
C LYS A 825 -31.96 29.17 -11.25
N GLY A 826 -31.71 30.21 -12.06
CA GLY A 826 -32.37 30.39 -13.36
C GLY A 826 -31.98 29.35 -14.42
N ARG A 827 -30.76 28.79 -14.35
CA ARG A 827 -30.32 27.70 -15.27
C ARG A 827 -30.98 26.34 -15.00
N THR A 828 -31.57 26.13 -13.83
CA THR A 828 -32.30 24.89 -13.48
C THR A 828 -33.76 24.88 -13.91
N GLU A 829 -34.34 26.02 -14.34
CA GLU A 829 -35.78 26.13 -14.65
C GLU A 829 -36.12 26.13 -16.16
N THR A 830 -35.12 26.02 -17.05
CA THR A 830 -35.37 25.88 -18.51
C THR A 830 -35.04 24.47 -18.99
N SER A 831 -35.97 23.54 -18.75
CA SER A 831 -36.16 22.31 -19.53
C SER A 831 -37.68 22.06 -19.60
N PRO A 832 -38.30 22.01 -20.79
CA PRO A 832 -39.75 21.96 -20.89
C PRO A 832 -40.28 20.57 -20.55
N SER A 833 -41.15 20.51 -19.56
CA SER A 833 -41.92 19.33 -19.17
C SER A 833 -43.13 19.13 -20.08
N SER A 834 -43.09 18.12 -20.94
CA SER A 834 -44.28 17.62 -21.64
C SER A 834 -44.85 16.40 -20.92
N THR A 835 -45.82 16.64 -20.04
CA THR A 835 -46.67 15.59 -19.46
C THR A 835 -48.08 15.73 -20.01
N LYS A 836 -48.51 14.83 -20.91
CA LYS A 836 -49.92 14.44 -21.09
C LYS A 836 -49.95 12.94 -21.45
N LEU A 837 -50.36 12.09 -20.51
CA LEU A 837 -51.72 11.55 -20.36
C LEU A 837 -52.13 10.64 -21.54
N PHE A 838 -52.26 9.34 -21.30
CA PHE A 838 -53.38 8.58 -21.87
C PHE A 838 -53.87 7.48 -20.93
N ARG A 839 -55.16 7.61 -20.60
CA ARG A 839 -56.00 6.68 -19.84
C ARG A 839 -56.36 5.48 -20.71
N ARG A 840 -56.43 4.33 -20.05
CA ARG A 840 -56.92 3.03 -20.48
C ARG A 840 -58.41 3.10 -20.86
N ASN A 841 -58.78 2.58 -22.03
CA ASN A 841 -59.96 1.72 -22.25
C ASN A 841 -60.03 1.25 -23.71
N GLY A 842 -60.30 -0.04 -23.90
CA GLY A 842 -60.53 -0.63 -25.21
C GLY A 842 -60.55 -2.15 -25.14
N ALA A 843 -61.63 -2.71 -24.59
CA ALA A 843 -62.02 -4.08 -24.88
C ALA A 843 -62.91 -4.06 -26.11
N SER A 844 -62.54 -4.77 -27.17
CA SER A 844 -63.52 -5.36 -28.08
C SER A 844 -62.95 -6.58 -28.77
N SER A 845 -63.88 -7.47 -29.07
CA SER A 845 -63.78 -8.90 -29.28
C SER A 845 -63.56 -9.29 -30.74
N ASN A 846 -63.06 -10.52 -30.87
CA ASN A 846 -63.39 -11.54 -31.87
C ASN A 846 -62.70 -11.52 -33.26
N GLN A 847 -61.91 -12.59 -33.41
CA GLN A 847 -62.02 -13.68 -34.39
C GLN A 847 -61.36 -13.55 -35.77
N SER A 848 -60.60 -14.63 -36.05
CA SER A 848 -60.42 -15.33 -37.35
C SER A 848 -59.65 -14.56 -38.45
N GLN A 849 -58.84 -15.14 -39.33
CA GLN A 849 -58.45 -16.51 -39.66
C GLN A 849 -57.32 -16.42 -40.71
N ASP A 850 -56.59 -17.53 -40.88
CA ASP A 850 -55.98 -18.03 -42.13
C ASP A 850 -54.72 -17.42 -42.78
N GLY A 851 -53.79 -18.34 -43.12
CA GLY A 851 -53.17 -18.45 -44.44
C GLY A 851 -51.77 -17.81 -44.60
N VAL A 852 -50.63 -18.51 -44.48
CA VAL A 852 -50.02 -19.56 -45.36
C VAL A 852 -49.12 -18.99 -46.48
N ASP A 853 -47.89 -19.52 -46.49
CA ASP A 853 -46.88 -19.69 -47.55
C ASP A 853 -46.03 -18.54 -48.15
N GLY A 854 -44.72 -18.83 -48.23
CA GLY A 854 -44.06 -18.88 -49.55
C GLY A 854 -42.75 -18.12 -49.79
N ALA A 855 -41.63 -18.77 -49.43
CA ALA A 855 -40.40 -18.97 -50.25
C ALA A 855 -39.52 -17.81 -50.79
N MET A 856 -38.25 -17.91 -50.39
CA MET A 856 -36.98 -17.92 -51.17
C MET A 856 -36.50 -16.71 -52.00
N GLY A 857 -35.22 -16.36 -51.80
CA GLY A 857 -34.41 -15.59 -52.77
C GLY A 857 -33.14 -15.00 -52.16
N GLU A 858 -31.99 -15.61 -52.45
CA GLU A 858 -30.63 -15.30 -51.98
C GLU A 858 -30.03 -14.01 -52.58
N GLY A 859 -29.00 -13.44 -51.92
CA GLY A 859 -27.97 -12.65 -52.61
C GLY A 859 -27.37 -11.47 -51.84
N GLU A 860 -26.06 -11.58 -51.57
CA GLU A 860 -25.07 -10.51 -51.31
C GLU A 860 -25.10 -9.71 -49.99
N VAL A 861 -24.12 -10.01 -49.13
CA VAL A 861 -23.64 -9.10 -48.08
C VAL A 861 -22.24 -8.62 -48.48
N SER A 862 -22.14 -7.34 -48.83
CA SER A 862 -20.89 -6.62 -49.01
C SER A 862 -20.48 -5.92 -47.70
N LEU A 863 -19.17 -5.99 -47.44
CA LEU A 863 -18.44 -5.52 -46.27
C LEU A 863 -18.25 -4.00 -46.29
N PHE A 864 -18.35 -3.33 -45.13
CA PHE A 864 -17.41 -2.31 -44.62
C PHE A 864 -17.60 -2.10 -43.10
N PRO A 865 -16.58 -1.60 -42.38
CA PRO A 865 -16.31 -1.93 -40.98
C PRO A 865 -16.78 -0.85 -40.01
N VAL A 866 -17.08 -1.26 -38.78
CA VAL A 866 -17.25 -0.34 -37.65
C VAL A 866 -16.03 -0.50 -36.74
N SER A 867 -15.20 0.54 -36.74
CA SER A 867 -14.07 0.75 -35.84
C SER A 867 -14.53 1.05 -34.40
N PRO A 868 -13.64 0.87 -33.40
CA PRO A 868 -13.98 1.00 -31.98
C PRO A 868 -14.10 2.45 -31.56
N SER A 869 -15.08 2.74 -30.70
CA SER A 869 -15.32 4.03 -30.06
C SER A 869 -14.15 4.44 -29.14
N GLU A 870 -13.58 5.60 -29.44
CA GLU A 870 -12.52 6.30 -28.71
C GLU A 870 -12.98 6.83 -27.35
N GLU A 871 -12.02 6.87 -26.43
CA GLU A 871 -12.04 7.57 -25.14
C GLU A 871 -12.08 9.10 -25.37
N PRO A 872 -12.55 9.90 -24.40
CA PRO A 872 -12.67 11.34 -24.58
C PRO A 872 -11.29 12.02 -24.50
N ASP A 873 -10.82 12.52 -25.65
CA ASP A 873 -9.78 13.53 -25.74
C ASP A 873 -10.20 14.81 -24.98
N HIS A 874 -9.38 15.19 -24.01
CA HIS A 874 -9.43 16.52 -23.39
C HIS A 874 -8.69 17.52 -24.28
N ASP A 875 -9.27 17.82 -25.45
CA ASP A 875 -8.98 19.03 -26.22
C ASP A 875 -10.31 19.62 -26.70
N GLN A 876 -11.04 20.24 -25.77
CA GLN A 876 -12.07 21.21 -26.08
C GLN A 876 -11.89 22.42 -25.18
N GLN A 877 -11.38 23.51 -25.76
CA GLN A 877 -11.61 24.86 -25.24
C GLN A 877 -13.12 25.05 -25.03
N SER A 878 -13.54 24.98 -23.77
CA SER A 878 -14.94 25.13 -23.41
C SER A 878 -15.39 26.59 -23.56
N PRO A 879 -16.65 26.88 -23.95
CA PRO A 879 -17.15 28.25 -24.11
C PRO A 879 -17.27 29.05 -22.79
N ASP A 880 -16.85 28.49 -21.65
CA ASP A 880 -17.04 29.05 -20.31
C ASP A 880 -15.81 29.84 -19.78
N GLU A 881 -14.61 29.70 -20.36
CA GLU A 881 -13.41 30.44 -19.93
C GLU A 881 -13.52 31.96 -20.19
N GLU A 882 -14.07 32.34 -21.34
CA GLU A 882 -14.25 33.75 -21.73
C GLU A 882 -15.31 34.46 -20.87
N HIS A 883 -16.31 33.70 -20.39
CA HIS A 883 -17.38 34.22 -19.52
C HIS A 883 -16.95 34.32 -18.05
N MET A 884 -16.05 33.44 -17.57
CA MET A 884 -15.44 33.56 -16.24
C MET A 884 -14.35 34.65 -16.18
N LYS A 885 -13.57 34.87 -17.25
CA LYS A 885 -12.66 36.02 -17.37
C LYS A 885 -13.39 37.36 -17.18
N LYS A 886 -14.64 37.46 -17.64
CA LYS A 886 -15.52 38.63 -17.43
C LYS A 886 -16.05 38.80 -16.01
N MET A 887 -15.97 37.78 -15.16
CA MET A 887 -16.43 37.85 -13.76
C MET A 887 -15.34 38.24 -12.76
N LEU A 888 -14.05 38.08 -13.10
CA LEU A 888 -12.94 38.19 -12.14
C LEU A 888 -12.46 39.64 -11.90
N CYS A 889 -12.70 40.55 -12.84
CA CYS A 889 -12.37 41.97 -12.72
C CYS A 889 -13.66 42.79 -12.78
N HIS A 890 -14.29 43.04 -11.63
CA HIS A 890 -15.22 44.17 -11.57
C HIS A 890 -14.37 45.45 -11.74
N PRO A 891 -14.81 46.45 -12.52
CA PRO A 891 -14.02 47.67 -12.75
C PRO A 891 -13.57 48.38 -11.46
N ASP A 892 -14.35 48.24 -10.39
CA ASP A 892 -14.09 48.85 -9.07
C ASP A 892 -13.23 47.97 -8.13
N SER A 893 -12.77 46.80 -8.60
CA SER A 893 -11.88 45.93 -7.84
C SER A 893 -10.43 46.38 -7.96
N ASN A 894 -9.73 46.48 -6.83
CA ASN A 894 -8.30 46.77 -6.78
C ASN A 894 -7.48 45.46 -6.78
N GLN A 895 -6.57 45.30 -7.72
CA GLN A 895 -5.70 44.12 -7.80
C GLN A 895 -4.56 44.23 -6.77
N LEU A 896 -4.48 43.27 -5.85
CA LEU A 896 -3.43 43.24 -4.83
C LEU A 896 -2.20 42.45 -5.30
N TRP A 897 -2.44 41.33 -5.99
CA TRP A 897 -1.41 40.40 -6.44
C TRP A 897 -1.84 39.66 -7.72
N GLN A 898 -0.87 39.28 -8.54
CA GLN A 898 -1.00 38.47 -9.74
C GLN A 898 0.24 37.60 -9.87
N VAL A 899 0.03 36.33 -10.22
CA VAL A 899 1.10 35.35 -10.44
C VAL A 899 1.96 35.77 -11.64
N VAL A 900 3.27 35.60 -11.53
CA VAL A 900 4.19 35.70 -12.66
C VAL A 900 4.02 34.42 -13.50
N PRO A 901 3.80 34.53 -14.82
CA PRO A 901 3.70 33.36 -15.68
C PRO A 901 4.94 32.48 -15.58
N ARG A 902 4.72 31.16 -15.55
CA ARG A 902 5.81 30.18 -15.57
C ARG A 902 6.56 30.26 -16.91
N PRO A 903 7.88 29.97 -16.95
CA PRO A 903 8.61 29.88 -18.20
C PRO A 903 8.02 28.76 -19.09
N GLU A 904 8.09 28.92 -20.42
CA GLU A 904 7.48 27.98 -21.39
C GLU A 904 7.99 26.54 -21.19
N HIS A 905 9.27 26.38 -20.87
CA HIS A 905 9.93 25.11 -20.57
C HIS A 905 9.75 24.62 -19.12
N SER A 906 8.86 25.23 -18.33
CA SER A 906 8.65 24.88 -16.92
C SER A 906 8.32 23.40 -16.73
N GLU A 907 7.50 22.80 -17.60
CA GLU A 907 7.13 21.37 -17.52
C GLU A 907 8.35 20.44 -17.62
N GLN A 908 9.32 20.79 -18.47
CA GLN A 908 10.58 20.04 -18.61
C GLN A 908 11.45 20.12 -17.35
N TYR A 909 11.20 21.07 -16.45
CA TYR A 909 12.03 21.31 -15.27
C TYR A 909 11.18 21.31 -13.99
N PHE A 910 10.50 20.18 -13.75
CA PHE A 910 9.74 19.90 -12.52
C PHE A 910 8.62 20.91 -12.22
N HIS A 911 8.13 21.60 -13.25
CA HIS A 911 7.24 22.75 -13.11
C HIS A 911 7.82 23.83 -12.20
N PHE A 912 9.08 24.21 -12.36
CA PHE A 912 9.68 25.29 -11.57
C PHE A 912 9.29 26.68 -12.07
N THR A 913 9.07 27.61 -11.14
CA THR A 913 9.05 29.06 -11.46
C THR A 913 10.46 29.53 -11.80
N ASN A 914 10.60 30.69 -12.44
CA ASN A 914 11.92 31.31 -12.63
C ASN A 914 12.65 31.49 -11.30
N PHE A 915 11.94 31.85 -10.23
CA PHE A 915 12.53 31.97 -8.89
C PHE A 915 13.05 30.63 -8.38
N ALA A 916 12.24 29.57 -8.46
CA ALA A 916 12.62 28.23 -8.02
C ALA A 916 13.84 27.67 -8.78
N MET A 917 13.96 27.97 -10.08
CA MET A 917 15.13 27.60 -10.88
C MET A 917 16.41 28.18 -10.29
N THR A 918 16.41 29.36 -9.69
CA THR A 918 17.62 30.00 -9.13
C THR A 918 18.10 29.41 -7.79
N LEU A 919 17.26 28.68 -7.06
CA LEU A 919 17.50 28.38 -5.64
C LEU A 919 18.73 27.50 -5.40
N ASN A 920 18.91 26.49 -6.24
CA ASN A 920 20.00 25.52 -6.12
C ASN A 920 21.21 25.85 -7.02
N GLU A 921 21.24 27.05 -7.59
CA GLU A 921 22.38 27.55 -8.36
C GLU A 921 23.55 27.86 -7.41
N LEU A 922 24.73 27.33 -7.74
CA LEU A 922 25.98 27.64 -7.05
C LEU A 922 26.80 28.59 -7.94
N LEU A 923 26.73 29.89 -7.64
CA LEU A 923 27.48 30.92 -8.38
C LEU A 923 28.97 30.90 -8.00
N GLU A 924 29.81 31.40 -8.89
CA GLU A 924 31.25 31.54 -8.67
C GLU A 924 31.56 32.31 -7.37
N GLY A 925 32.43 31.73 -6.53
CA GLY A 925 32.82 32.28 -5.23
C GLY A 925 31.83 32.08 -4.09
N MET A 926 30.67 31.43 -4.32
CA MET A 926 29.76 31.05 -3.23
C MET A 926 30.34 29.92 -2.37
N ASP A 927 31.12 29.03 -2.97
CA ASP A 927 31.77 27.89 -2.31
C ASP A 927 32.70 28.30 -1.17
N GLU A 928 33.39 29.45 -1.30
CA GLU A 928 34.25 30.01 -0.25
C GLU A 928 33.45 30.69 0.88
N ARG A 929 32.21 31.11 0.62
CA ARG A 929 31.37 31.90 1.55
C ARG A 929 30.34 31.05 2.31
N LEU A 930 29.84 29.99 1.72
CA LEU A 930 28.76 29.18 2.29
C LEU A 930 29.26 28.24 3.40
N PRO A 931 28.44 27.94 4.43
CA PRO A 931 28.77 26.90 5.38
C PRO A 931 28.72 25.52 4.70
N SER A 932 29.49 24.55 5.22
CA SER A 932 29.50 23.17 4.72
C SER A 932 28.13 22.47 4.79
N THR A 933 27.20 23.03 5.55
CA THR A 933 25.82 22.55 5.72
C THR A 933 24.84 23.13 4.70
N ASP A 934 25.24 24.06 3.82
CA ASP A 934 24.35 24.63 2.81
C ASP A 934 23.90 23.56 1.81
N CYS A 935 22.60 23.44 1.58
CA CYS A 935 22.05 22.36 0.77
C CYS A 935 22.45 22.41 -0.72
N ARG A 936 23.06 23.49 -1.21
CA ARG A 936 23.71 23.50 -2.54
C ARG A 936 24.89 22.54 -2.63
N PHE A 937 25.54 22.20 -1.52
CA PHE A 937 26.59 21.20 -1.47
C PHE A 937 26.06 19.76 -1.33
N ARG A 938 24.75 19.59 -1.17
CA ARG A 938 24.14 18.28 -0.92
C ARG A 938 24.18 17.42 -2.20
N PRO A 939 24.92 16.30 -2.20
CA PRO A 939 25.27 15.61 -3.45
C PRO A 939 24.09 14.92 -4.15
N ASP A 940 23.15 14.34 -3.40
CA ASP A 940 21.95 13.69 -3.97
C ASP A 940 21.08 14.67 -4.78
N ILE A 941 20.86 15.89 -4.26
CA ILE A 941 20.14 16.96 -4.95
C ILE A 941 20.89 17.41 -6.21
N ARG A 942 22.22 17.62 -6.10
CA ARG A 942 23.07 18.06 -7.21
C ARG A 942 23.10 17.05 -8.36
N LEU A 943 23.17 15.76 -8.04
CA LEU A 943 23.16 14.67 -9.03
C LEU A 943 21.78 14.54 -9.69
N LEU A 944 20.69 14.68 -8.93
CA LEU A 944 19.35 14.69 -9.51
C LEU A 944 19.17 15.86 -10.48
N GLU A 945 19.61 17.05 -10.09
CA GLU A 945 19.57 18.25 -10.93
C GLU A 945 20.38 18.10 -12.22
N ALA A 946 21.47 17.33 -12.17
CA ALA A 946 22.34 17.03 -13.31
C ALA A 946 21.82 15.89 -14.20
N GLY A 947 20.72 15.23 -13.83
CA GLY A 947 20.14 14.12 -14.61
C GLY A 947 20.74 12.75 -14.31
N ASP A 948 21.50 12.58 -13.21
CA ASP A 948 22.09 11.30 -12.79
C ASP A 948 21.26 10.65 -11.66
N LEU A 949 20.17 9.97 -12.06
CA LEU A 949 19.20 9.38 -11.12
C LEU A 949 19.82 8.30 -10.22
N ASP A 950 20.67 7.45 -10.79
CA ASP A 950 21.26 6.31 -10.10
C ASP A 950 22.23 6.76 -9.02
N LYS A 951 23.14 7.69 -9.34
CA LYS A 951 24.06 8.23 -8.33
C LYS A 951 23.33 9.09 -7.30
N ALA A 952 22.30 9.83 -7.71
CA ALA A 952 21.46 10.57 -6.76
C ALA A 952 20.79 9.62 -5.74
N ALA A 953 20.30 8.46 -6.18
CA ALA A 953 19.74 7.44 -5.29
C ALA A 953 20.79 6.85 -4.34
N GLN A 954 21.99 6.54 -4.83
CA GLN A 954 23.11 6.05 -4.00
C GLN A 954 23.51 7.06 -2.93
N GLU A 955 23.71 8.33 -3.32
CA GLU A 955 24.09 9.38 -2.38
C GLU A 955 22.99 9.68 -1.37
N LYS A 956 21.72 9.64 -1.78
CA LYS A 956 20.59 9.80 -0.85
C LYS A 956 20.61 8.72 0.24
N ASN A 957 20.80 7.46 -0.15
CA ASN A 957 20.88 6.36 0.81
C ASN A 957 22.09 6.53 1.76
N ARG A 958 23.27 6.89 1.22
CA ARG A 958 24.48 7.16 2.01
C ARG A 958 24.27 8.26 3.06
N LEU A 959 23.64 9.37 2.66
CA LEU A 959 23.34 10.51 3.54
C LEU A 959 22.35 10.13 4.66
N GLU A 960 21.27 9.42 4.32
CA GLU A 960 20.29 8.97 5.30
C GLU A 960 20.87 7.93 6.28
N GLU A 961 21.78 7.07 5.82
CA GLU A 961 22.53 6.16 6.68
C GLU A 961 23.49 6.90 7.62
N LYS A 962 24.27 7.87 7.11
CA LYS A 962 25.15 8.73 7.90
C LYS A 962 24.35 9.43 9.00
N GLN A 963 23.19 10.01 8.66
CA GLN A 963 22.27 10.64 9.61
C GLN A 963 21.75 9.67 10.68
N ARG A 964 21.29 8.48 10.28
CA ARG A 964 20.81 7.43 11.21
C ARG A 964 21.93 6.97 12.17
N ALA A 965 23.14 6.77 11.65
CA ALA A 965 24.31 6.41 12.46
C ALA A 965 24.68 7.51 13.47
N ALA A 966 24.72 8.77 13.03
CA ALA A 966 25.00 9.91 13.90
C ALA A 966 23.94 10.07 15.01
N ARG A 967 22.64 9.85 14.69
CA ARG A 967 21.56 9.83 15.68
C ARG A 967 21.77 8.72 16.73
N LYS A 968 22.06 7.49 16.30
CA LYS A 968 22.35 6.36 17.21
C LYS A 968 23.52 6.67 18.14
N LEU A 969 24.58 7.29 17.62
CA LEU A 969 25.75 7.69 18.42
C LEU A 969 25.40 8.74 19.47
N ARG A 970 24.65 9.80 19.11
CA ARG A 970 24.19 10.83 20.05
C ARG A 970 23.33 10.25 21.17
N ILE A 971 22.40 9.34 20.85
CA ILE A 971 21.57 8.65 21.84
C ILE A 971 22.44 7.83 22.81
N LYS A 972 23.41 7.07 22.28
CA LYS A 972 24.35 6.28 23.09
C LYS A 972 25.19 7.16 24.03
N GLN A 973 25.58 8.35 23.58
CA GLN A 973 26.36 9.32 24.35
C GLN A 973 25.51 10.22 25.26
N LYS A 974 24.16 10.08 25.24
CA LYS A 974 23.21 10.96 25.94
C LYS A 974 23.40 12.45 25.60
N GLN A 975 23.84 12.74 24.38
CA GLN A 975 24.03 14.10 23.90
C GLN A 975 22.74 14.58 23.22
N GLN A 976 22.25 15.75 23.62
CA GLN A 976 21.13 16.40 22.96
C GLN A 976 21.60 17.17 21.73
N TRP A 977 20.81 17.15 20.64
CA TRP A 977 21.05 18.00 19.49
C TRP A 977 20.69 19.45 19.79
N THR A 978 21.54 20.38 19.38
CA THR A 978 21.29 21.83 19.49
C THR A 978 21.50 22.46 18.12
N PRO A 979 20.45 23.01 17.49
CA PRO A 979 20.59 23.77 16.25
C PRO A 979 21.54 24.95 16.43
N ARG A 980 22.20 25.36 15.35
CA ARG A 980 23.29 26.35 15.42
C ARG A 980 22.78 27.79 15.32
N TRP A 981 21.72 28.01 14.56
CA TRP A 981 21.26 29.35 14.18
C TRP A 981 19.90 29.70 14.74
N PHE A 982 19.20 28.73 15.33
CA PHE A 982 17.89 28.91 15.94
C PHE A 982 17.83 28.28 17.32
N HIS A 983 17.01 28.85 18.20
CA HIS A 983 16.71 28.29 19.52
C HIS A 983 15.21 28.25 19.76
N GLN A 984 14.76 27.34 20.62
CA GLN A 984 13.36 27.32 21.04
C GLN A 984 13.07 28.51 21.94
N GLY A 985 11.98 29.21 21.67
CA GLY A 985 11.51 30.33 22.47
C GLY A 985 10.00 30.49 22.36
N THR A 986 9.42 31.31 23.24
CA THR A 986 7.99 31.61 23.22
C THR A 986 7.74 32.85 22.37
N HIS A 987 6.86 32.74 21.38
CA HIS A 987 6.47 33.85 20.54
C HIS A 987 5.72 34.90 21.38
N PRO A 988 6.18 36.16 21.44
CA PRO A 988 5.70 37.10 22.45
C PRO A 988 4.24 37.55 22.26
N TRP A 989 3.68 37.39 21.05
CA TRP A 989 2.30 37.79 20.75
C TRP A 989 1.29 36.64 20.80
N THR A 990 1.70 35.42 20.48
CA THR A 990 0.79 34.25 20.46
C THR A 990 0.92 33.37 21.69
N GLY A 991 2.03 33.46 22.43
CA GLY A 991 2.34 32.58 23.55
C GLY A 991 2.72 31.15 23.13
N GLU A 992 2.76 30.87 21.83
CA GLU A 992 3.15 29.56 21.29
C GLU A 992 4.67 29.38 21.32
N THR A 993 5.12 28.17 21.61
CA THR A 993 6.54 27.81 21.48
C THR A 993 6.91 27.66 20.01
N GLY A 994 7.97 28.32 19.58
CA GLY A 994 8.49 28.26 18.21
C GLY A 994 10.02 28.33 18.18
N TRP A 995 10.56 28.50 16.98
CA TRP A 995 12.00 28.64 16.76
C TRP A 995 12.35 30.06 16.40
N ILE A 996 13.28 30.66 17.16
CA ILE A 996 13.69 32.06 17.02
C ILE A 996 15.13 32.08 16.52
N TYR A 997 15.40 32.95 15.54
CA TYR A 997 16.73 33.14 14.99
C TYR A 997 17.67 33.74 16.05
N SER A 998 18.83 33.12 16.23
CA SER A 998 19.81 33.45 17.26
C SER A 998 20.79 34.55 16.83
N GLY A 999 20.80 34.95 15.55
CA GLY A 999 21.82 35.85 15.00
C GLY A 999 23.13 35.15 14.64
N GLY A 1000 24.08 35.92 14.09
CA GLY A 1000 25.45 35.47 13.82
C GLY A 1000 25.67 34.70 12.51
N TYR A 1001 24.64 34.21 11.82
CA TYR A 1001 24.82 33.46 10.57
C TYR A 1001 25.52 34.27 9.47
N TRP A 1002 25.12 35.53 9.33
CA TRP A 1002 25.63 36.45 8.32
C TRP A 1002 27.04 37.01 8.63
N GLU A 1003 27.59 36.74 9.82
CA GLU A 1003 28.95 37.16 10.22
C GLU A 1003 30.04 36.28 9.61
N ARG A 1004 29.67 35.12 9.03
CA ARG A 1004 30.56 34.19 8.32
C ARG A 1004 31.66 33.53 9.14
N ASP A 1005 31.64 33.68 10.47
CA ASP A 1005 32.55 32.95 11.36
C ASP A 1005 32.04 31.54 11.65
N TYR A 1006 32.14 30.66 10.66
CA TYR A 1006 31.67 29.27 10.76
C TYR A 1006 32.65 28.35 11.50
N ARG A 1007 33.95 28.67 11.47
CA ARG A 1007 34.98 27.84 12.10
C ARG A 1007 34.86 27.82 13.62
N SER A 1008 34.39 28.93 14.23
CA SER A 1008 34.17 29.00 15.67
C SER A 1008 32.89 28.30 16.15
N LYS A 1009 32.00 27.89 15.22
CA LYS A 1009 30.65 27.40 15.52
C LYS A 1009 30.48 25.88 15.50
N ASP A 1010 31.55 25.12 15.26
CA ASP A 1010 31.55 23.64 15.21
C ASP A 1010 30.37 23.11 14.39
N LEU A 1011 30.40 23.42 13.09
CA LEU A 1011 29.35 23.04 12.16
C LEU A 1011 29.29 21.51 11.99
N PRO A 1012 28.08 20.94 11.89
CA PRO A 1012 27.92 19.52 11.73
C PRO A 1012 28.37 19.05 10.33
N ASP A 1013 29.08 17.93 10.28
CA ASP A 1013 29.43 17.24 9.04
C ASP A 1013 28.29 16.27 8.65
N ILE A 1014 27.46 16.70 7.71
CA ILE A 1014 26.21 16.01 7.35
C ILE A 1014 26.21 15.43 5.93
N PHE A 1015 27.11 15.86 5.04
CA PHE A 1015 27.18 15.37 3.66
C PHE A 1015 28.18 14.24 3.47
#